data_AF-A0A366RSH4-F1
#
_entry.id   AF-A0A366RSH4-F1
#
_cell.length_a   1.000
_cell.length_b   1.000
_cell.length_c   1.000
_cell.angle_alpha   90.00
_cell.angle_beta   90.00
_cell.angle_gamma   90.00
#
_symmetry.space_group_name_H-M   'P 1'
#
loop_
_entity.id
_entity.type
_entity.pdbx_description
1 polymer ?
#
loop_
_entity_poly.entity_id
_entity_poly.type
_entity_poly.pdbx_seq_one_letter_code
_entity_poly.pdbx_strand_id
1 'polypeptide(L)'
;MSDRNYIRWDADGVEKIPENEEQDIRDVVDKINETQRRFYKENGHCFGGTHARTQGIARGSMIVSDDLPMHLKQTELFSHAAEYPIICRYSSEPSDPKLDDRIPQPRGLAMKVFNVRGEMFEPGKDFSTQDIEFNSTPALDLADAKTTKEILDLRLNYGYNTTEQESKIEERSDKELQKARNQTAYRYGDYVVKYRLIPNTPAQKKRSEETVDTQPDGVLHEWLRDFYRDNEAEYLFQVQLLGNLTEQPVEYAGSEWDSEKYPFQTVAKVIIPKQDSWNEERNRFWVDHLRVDPRHGLNNTDVEALMAQNGESKGNARKRVLVVGAGAAGMSTAHHLSEHPDKFDVTLIDAVDYCGGQAFSIPIDKERHGASWCNQGVQGGSYIFHHTVTMFNRQGYHADPCELHVSFGKDDTFWNNVFPTELLVRHEKEVRRLATLLKFMRWFEIFFALLPLKLVFKMFFFSEEFTNTIALPMTALFLGTGNETPRVPAIMFERLCTSPTYGMWYPSDKNTVVSNKPPMIVFPKFSEFYETWRKDLISRGVTVRLSTELTEIVQRNKHGVVVKLKPRTPAPDHHNPAGGDPDAPQGEEKYDELVLCCLADTAKRVLGKTASWKEKKVLGSAKFSDDITITHNDSDYMKKHYENFYRDDLAVANVNGTDQTERCNFARTEYRPMYYIKMYPEDKSKLEMCFDCTNYQSQFPEKVPFEQHIFQTIYLNKDRDSHLWSDNEIAEDKIIRKDWWHQLCHSYTHYLFVVPWMMFLNAKNHTRFAASWTLVNAHEVAVMSGIAAAVDLGATYPEDLENDKFAFLCFRLYYLLTYGKWYRRHYTSKQYVKQHGETEAAKDGKSWATGLYGSVYKGPGVSEVERSAWREDIKKGYSTGNLS
;
A
#
# COMPACT_ATOMS: atom_id res chain seq x y z
N MET A 1 -9.29 43.11 -2.62
CA MET A 1 -8.98 42.91 -4.04
C MET A 1 -9.24 41.43 -4.37
N SER A 2 -10.50 41.01 -4.45
CA SER A 2 -10.89 39.58 -4.48
C SER A 2 -11.06 38.97 -5.87
N ASP A 3 -11.11 39.80 -6.93
CA ASP A 3 -11.65 39.38 -8.24
C ASP A 3 -10.54 39.19 -9.30
N ARG A 4 -9.31 38.84 -8.86
CA ARG A 4 -8.21 38.49 -9.78
C ARG A 4 -8.14 36.99 -9.98
N ASN A 5 -8.55 36.53 -11.15
CA ASN A 5 -8.34 35.15 -11.59
C ASN A 5 -6.86 34.93 -11.90
N TYR A 6 -6.17 34.14 -11.07
CA TYR A 6 -4.83 33.65 -11.35
C TYR A 6 -4.90 32.37 -12.18
N ILE A 7 -3.98 32.20 -13.12
CA ILE A 7 -3.93 31.05 -14.02
C ILE A 7 -3.17 29.92 -13.32
N ARG A 8 -3.74 28.71 -13.32
CA ARG A 8 -3.08 27.53 -12.74
C ARG A 8 -1.92 27.07 -13.62
N TRP A 9 -0.91 26.41 -13.02
CA TRP A 9 0.24 25.88 -13.75
C TRP A 9 -0.12 24.81 -14.81
N ASP A 10 -1.23 24.10 -14.59
CA ASP A 10 -1.76 23.03 -15.44
C ASP A 10 -2.81 23.51 -16.47
N ALA A 11 -2.99 24.82 -16.63
CA ALA A 11 -3.97 25.38 -17.56
C ALA A 11 -3.49 25.33 -19.03
N ASP A 12 -4.43 25.11 -19.95
CA ASP A 12 -4.17 25.03 -21.39
C ASP A 12 -3.33 26.21 -21.90
N GLY A 13 -2.14 25.89 -22.43
CA GLY A 13 -1.22 26.85 -23.02
C GLY A 13 -0.31 27.60 -22.05
N VAL A 14 -0.24 27.18 -20.79
CA VAL A 14 0.88 27.53 -19.87
C VAL A 14 2.18 26.89 -20.34
N GLU A 15 2.16 25.58 -20.58
CA GLU A 15 3.26 24.85 -21.22
C GLU A 15 3.02 24.76 -22.74
N LYS A 16 4.05 25.06 -23.53
CA LYS A 16 4.06 25.00 -25.01
C LYS A 16 5.47 24.68 -25.55
N ILE A 17 5.82 23.40 -25.48
CA ILE A 17 7.08 22.84 -26.01
C ILE A 17 7.29 23.23 -27.51
N PRO A 18 8.33 24.01 -27.85
CA PRO A 18 8.72 24.29 -29.23
C PRO A 18 9.23 23.06 -30.00
N GLU A 19 9.00 23.00 -31.32
CA GLU A 19 9.29 21.81 -32.16
C GLU A 19 10.74 21.28 -32.11
N ASN A 20 11.73 22.11 -31.75
CA ASN A 20 13.15 21.73 -31.69
C ASN A 20 13.77 21.87 -30.28
N GLU A 21 12.97 22.12 -29.25
CA GLU A 21 13.47 22.51 -27.92
C GLU A 21 14.44 21.50 -27.31
N GLU A 22 14.14 20.19 -27.38
CA GLU A 22 15.03 19.18 -26.81
C GLU A 22 16.43 19.21 -27.47
N GLN A 23 16.50 19.48 -28.78
CA GLN A 23 17.78 19.63 -29.48
C GLN A 23 18.46 20.96 -29.13
N ASP A 24 17.71 22.05 -29.01
CA ASP A 24 18.25 23.35 -28.59
C ASP A 24 18.83 23.28 -27.16
N ILE A 25 18.18 22.57 -26.24
CA ILE A 25 18.68 22.30 -24.88
C ILE A 25 19.98 21.48 -24.91
N ARG A 26 20.04 20.43 -25.73
CA ARG A 26 21.28 19.62 -25.89
C ARG A 26 22.43 20.46 -26.44
N ASP A 27 22.16 21.27 -27.47
CA ASP A 27 23.14 22.17 -28.07
C ASP A 27 23.63 23.23 -27.06
N VAL A 28 22.75 23.75 -26.19
CA VAL A 28 23.11 24.66 -25.08
C VAL A 28 24.04 23.97 -24.07
N VAL A 29 23.73 22.75 -23.66
CA VAL A 29 24.56 21.96 -22.73
C VAL A 29 25.95 21.72 -23.32
N ASP A 30 26.05 21.32 -24.59
CA ASP A 30 27.33 21.10 -25.26
C ASP A 30 28.19 22.38 -25.38
N LYS A 31 27.54 23.53 -25.62
CA LYS A 31 28.22 24.84 -25.66
C LYS A 31 28.71 25.27 -24.28
N ILE A 32 27.89 25.10 -23.23
CA ILE A 32 28.32 25.37 -21.84
C ILE A 32 29.51 24.49 -21.47
N ASN A 33 29.45 23.20 -21.77
CA ASN A 33 30.54 22.25 -21.54
C ASN A 33 31.82 22.66 -22.30
N GLU A 34 31.71 23.16 -23.53
CA GLU A 34 32.87 23.66 -24.29
C GLU A 34 33.47 24.93 -23.70
N THR A 35 32.62 25.89 -23.30
CA THR A 35 33.04 27.09 -22.58
C THR A 35 33.80 26.73 -21.29
N GLN A 36 33.27 25.82 -20.48
CA GLN A 36 33.94 25.33 -19.27
C GLN A 36 35.27 24.65 -19.58
N ARG A 37 35.36 23.83 -20.65
CA ARG A 37 36.64 23.23 -21.10
C ARG A 37 37.67 24.25 -21.54
N ARG A 38 37.27 25.39 -22.11
CA ARG A 38 38.18 26.49 -22.48
C ARG A 38 38.71 27.19 -21.23
N PHE A 39 37.83 27.65 -20.35
CA PHE A 39 38.26 28.30 -19.10
C PHE A 39 39.04 27.36 -18.17
N TYR A 40 38.78 26.06 -18.17
CA TYR A 40 39.60 25.08 -17.45
C TYR A 40 41.06 25.06 -17.93
N LYS A 41 41.32 25.21 -19.24
CA LYS A 41 42.70 25.28 -19.79
C LYS A 41 43.42 26.56 -19.36
N GLU A 42 42.70 27.66 -19.16
CA GLU A 42 43.25 28.97 -18.80
C GLU A 42 43.40 29.17 -17.28
N ASN A 43 42.49 28.58 -16.51
CA ASN A 43 42.38 28.78 -15.05
C ASN A 43 42.86 27.59 -14.23
N GLY A 44 43.04 26.41 -14.83
CA GLY A 44 43.41 25.17 -14.13
C GLY A 44 42.31 24.60 -13.22
N HIS A 45 41.11 25.19 -13.25
CA HIS A 45 39.98 24.85 -12.39
C HIS A 45 38.67 25.06 -13.16
N CYS A 46 37.67 24.20 -12.92
CA CYS A 46 36.41 24.20 -13.64
C CYS A 46 35.33 24.90 -12.79
N PHE A 47 34.81 26.02 -13.28
CA PHE A 47 33.78 26.80 -12.61
C PHE A 47 32.40 26.53 -13.22
N GLY A 48 31.33 27.03 -12.58
CA GLY A 48 29.97 26.95 -13.11
C GLY A 48 29.83 27.55 -14.52
N GLY A 49 28.98 26.94 -15.34
CA GLY A 49 28.78 27.34 -16.74
C GLY A 49 28.29 28.79 -16.93
N THR A 50 27.58 29.32 -15.93
CA THR A 50 27.24 30.74 -15.76
C THR A 50 27.47 31.12 -14.30
N HIS A 51 27.48 32.42 -13.99
CA HIS A 51 27.71 32.94 -12.64
C HIS A 51 28.99 32.40 -11.95
N ALA A 52 30.11 32.38 -12.68
CA ALA A 52 31.35 31.70 -12.25
C ALA A 52 32.05 32.39 -11.06
N ARG A 53 32.01 33.72 -10.97
CA ARG A 53 32.66 34.48 -9.89
C ARG A 53 31.78 34.51 -8.65
N THR A 54 32.20 33.87 -7.56
CA THR A 54 31.54 34.00 -6.25
C THR A 54 31.97 35.29 -5.57
N GLN A 55 31.02 36.12 -5.15
CA GLN A 55 31.26 37.37 -4.42
C GLN A 55 31.08 37.20 -2.90
N GLY A 56 30.31 36.20 -2.45
CA GLY A 56 30.24 35.82 -1.04
C GLY A 56 29.10 34.86 -0.74
N ILE A 57 29.18 34.22 0.42
CA ILE A 57 28.21 33.23 0.89
C ILE A 57 27.72 33.61 2.28
N ALA A 58 26.42 33.85 2.43
CA ALA A 58 25.79 34.25 3.68
C ALA A 58 24.76 33.21 4.13
N ARG A 59 24.65 33.01 5.44
CA ARG A 59 23.68 32.09 6.07
C ARG A 59 22.59 32.91 6.75
N GLY A 60 21.36 32.42 6.77
CA GLY A 60 20.26 33.14 7.41
C GLY A 60 19.04 32.25 7.62
N SER A 61 17.90 32.90 7.74
CA SER A 61 16.59 32.25 7.84
C SER A 61 15.60 32.89 6.86
N MET A 62 14.73 32.07 6.26
CA MET A 62 13.52 32.52 5.57
C MET A 62 12.33 32.32 6.51
N ILE A 63 11.70 33.42 6.90
CA ILE A 63 10.57 33.48 7.83
C ILE A 63 9.29 33.66 7.01
N VAL A 64 8.42 32.67 7.06
CA VAL A 64 7.09 32.67 6.46
C VAL A 64 6.07 32.96 7.56
N SER A 65 5.03 33.72 7.24
CA SER A 65 3.98 34.13 8.18
C SER A 65 2.67 33.40 7.87
N ASP A 66 1.81 33.23 8.90
CA ASP A 66 0.52 32.55 8.74
C ASP A 66 -0.61 33.51 8.28
N ASP A 67 -0.33 34.81 8.14
CA ASP A 67 -1.30 35.83 7.70
C ASP A 67 -1.38 36.01 6.17
N LEU A 68 -0.71 35.14 5.40
CA LEU A 68 -0.76 35.19 3.94
C LEU A 68 -2.18 34.93 3.39
N PRO A 69 -2.65 35.73 2.41
CA PRO A 69 -3.84 35.44 1.61
C PRO A 69 -3.82 34.01 1.04
N MET A 70 -5.00 33.39 0.93
CA MET A 70 -5.12 31.96 0.55
C MET A 70 -4.46 31.61 -0.80
N HIS A 71 -4.52 32.51 -1.79
CA HIS A 71 -3.86 32.32 -3.09
C HIS A 71 -2.32 32.38 -3.02
N LEU A 72 -1.76 32.87 -1.90
CA LEU A 72 -0.32 32.84 -1.62
C LEU A 72 0.08 31.66 -0.72
N LYS A 73 -0.86 31.03 0.00
CA LYS A 73 -0.60 29.83 0.80
C LYS A 73 -0.46 28.59 -0.08
N GLN A 74 0.72 28.46 -0.68
CA GLN A 74 1.05 27.46 -1.71
C GLN A 74 2.31 26.70 -1.33
N THR A 75 2.39 25.40 -1.67
CA THR A 75 3.48 24.49 -1.26
C THR A 75 3.63 24.36 0.28
N GLU A 76 4.48 23.44 0.75
CA GLU A 76 4.83 23.38 2.18
C GLU A 76 5.48 24.70 2.65
N LEU A 77 6.36 25.28 1.83
CA LEU A 77 7.08 26.51 2.11
C LEU A 77 6.17 27.65 2.60
N PHE A 78 5.06 27.93 1.91
CA PHE A 78 4.24 29.13 2.16
C PHE A 78 2.86 28.84 2.77
N SER A 79 2.56 27.60 3.14
CA SER A 79 1.25 27.21 3.66
C SER A 79 1.01 27.55 5.14
N HIS A 80 2.07 27.67 5.94
CA HIS A 80 2.02 27.95 7.37
C HIS A 80 3.13 28.92 7.79
N ALA A 81 3.04 29.47 9.00
CA ALA A 81 4.19 30.10 9.64
C ALA A 81 5.32 29.08 9.89
N ALA A 82 6.51 29.39 9.39
CA ALA A 82 7.70 28.56 9.50
C ALA A 82 8.97 29.40 9.40
N GLU A 83 10.06 28.90 9.99
CA GLU A 83 11.41 29.46 9.83
C GLU A 83 12.32 28.39 9.22
N TYR A 84 12.73 28.60 7.97
CA TYR A 84 13.61 27.70 7.24
C TYR A 84 15.04 28.24 7.27
N PRO A 85 16.05 27.48 7.72
CA PRO A 85 17.44 27.87 7.55
C PRO A 85 17.78 27.99 6.06
N ILE A 86 18.57 28.99 5.68
CA ILE A 86 19.00 29.19 4.29
C ILE A 86 20.51 29.42 4.18
N ILE A 87 21.06 29.12 3.01
CA ILE A 87 22.36 29.64 2.58
C ILE A 87 22.20 30.31 1.21
N CYS A 88 22.68 31.54 1.10
CA CYS A 88 22.69 32.34 -0.12
C CYS A 88 24.11 32.53 -0.65
N ARG A 89 24.35 32.31 -1.95
CA ARG A 89 25.56 32.74 -2.66
C ARG A 89 25.26 33.93 -3.56
N TYR A 90 26.04 34.98 -3.43
CA TYR A 90 26.12 36.10 -4.37
C TYR A 90 27.19 35.81 -5.42
N SER A 91 26.92 36.07 -6.70
CA SER A 91 27.83 35.76 -7.80
C SER A 91 27.66 36.66 -9.03
N SER A 92 28.74 36.90 -9.78
CA SER A 92 28.71 37.59 -11.09
C SER A 92 28.69 36.60 -12.24
N GLU A 93 27.83 36.83 -13.24
CA GLU A 93 27.94 36.27 -14.60
C GLU A 93 29.03 37.08 -15.35
N PRO A 94 29.80 36.54 -16.31
CA PRO A 94 29.61 35.31 -17.07
C PRO A 94 30.38 34.09 -16.54
N SER A 95 30.77 33.20 -17.45
CA SER A 95 31.51 31.96 -17.22
C SER A 95 32.99 32.18 -16.88
N ASP A 96 33.52 33.39 -17.09
CA ASP A 96 34.87 33.77 -16.66
C ASP A 96 34.85 34.30 -15.21
N PRO A 97 35.48 33.59 -14.24
CA PRO A 97 35.57 34.07 -12.87
C PRO A 97 36.52 35.27 -12.68
N LYS A 98 37.35 35.61 -13.69
CA LYS A 98 38.32 36.72 -13.65
C LYS A 98 37.80 38.02 -14.25
N LEU A 99 36.56 38.05 -14.77
CA LEU A 99 36.06 39.25 -15.43
C LEU A 99 35.88 40.40 -14.44
N ASP A 100 36.47 41.55 -14.78
CA ASP A 100 36.58 42.73 -13.94
C ASP A 100 35.21 43.20 -13.39
N ASP A 101 35.11 43.42 -12.08
CA ASP A 101 33.85 43.82 -11.42
C ASP A 101 33.24 45.12 -11.98
N ARG A 102 34.06 45.97 -12.62
CA ARG A 102 33.65 47.25 -13.24
C ARG A 102 32.96 47.08 -14.59
N ILE A 103 33.07 45.92 -15.23
CA ILE A 103 32.35 45.65 -16.47
C ILE A 103 30.88 45.34 -16.13
N PRO A 104 29.88 46.02 -16.73
CA PRO A 104 28.46 45.85 -16.36
C PRO A 104 27.86 44.47 -16.74
N GLN A 105 27.99 43.47 -15.86
CA GLN A 105 27.44 42.11 -16.10
C GLN A 105 26.24 41.78 -15.17
N PRO A 106 25.45 40.72 -15.45
CA PRO A 106 24.42 40.24 -14.55
C PRO A 106 24.97 39.85 -13.17
N ARG A 107 24.13 39.95 -12.14
CA ARG A 107 24.46 39.54 -10.77
C ARG A 107 23.39 38.55 -10.29
N GLY A 108 23.84 37.38 -9.84
CA GLY A 108 22.98 36.30 -9.36
C GLY A 108 23.02 36.17 -7.84
N LEU A 109 21.89 35.75 -7.27
CA LEU A 109 21.81 35.20 -5.92
C LEU A 109 21.19 33.80 -6.02
N ALA A 110 21.90 32.78 -5.57
CA ALA A 110 21.38 31.42 -5.46
C ALA A 110 21.09 31.11 -3.99
N MET A 111 19.90 30.59 -3.69
CA MET A 111 19.43 30.30 -2.33
C MET A 111 19.07 28.82 -2.21
N LYS A 112 19.70 28.13 -1.26
CA LYS A 112 19.27 26.80 -0.81
C LYS A 112 18.51 26.94 0.50
N VAL A 113 17.24 26.55 0.50
CA VAL A 113 16.34 26.52 1.66
C VAL A 113 16.37 25.12 2.25
N PHE A 114 16.62 24.99 3.55
CA PHE A 114 16.80 23.71 4.24
C PHE A 114 15.57 23.33 5.08
N ASN A 115 15.47 22.04 5.40
CA ASN A 115 14.38 21.43 6.18
C ASN A 115 13.00 21.50 5.50
N VAL A 116 12.98 21.67 4.18
CA VAL A 116 11.77 21.67 3.37
C VAL A 116 11.19 20.26 3.30
N ARG A 117 9.86 20.16 3.39
CA ARG A 117 9.13 18.89 3.45
C ARG A 117 8.05 18.84 2.38
N GLY A 118 7.66 17.62 2.00
CA GLY A 118 6.69 17.38 0.94
C GLY A 118 7.31 16.62 -0.23
N GLU A 119 6.51 16.37 -1.25
CA GLU A 119 6.98 15.66 -2.45
C GLU A 119 7.85 16.59 -3.31
N MET A 120 9.12 16.23 -3.52
CA MET A 120 10.02 16.93 -4.43
C MET A 120 9.97 16.32 -5.84
N PHE A 121 10.28 17.08 -6.88
CA PHE A 121 10.56 16.49 -8.20
C PHE A 121 11.74 15.50 -8.12
N GLU A 122 11.77 14.53 -9.03
CA GLU A 122 12.76 13.44 -9.08
C GLU A 122 14.23 13.85 -8.83
N PRO A 123 14.77 14.97 -9.38
CA PRO A 123 16.15 15.39 -9.08
C PRO A 123 16.42 15.73 -7.61
N GLY A 124 15.39 16.14 -6.86
CA GLY A 124 15.49 16.61 -5.47
C GLY A 124 14.98 15.63 -4.41
N LYS A 125 14.39 14.48 -4.79
CA LYS A 125 13.67 13.57 -3.88
C LYS A 125 14.46 13.07 -2.67
N ASP A 126 15.78 12.97 -2.79
CA ASP A 126 16.67 12.49 -1.74
C ASP A 126 17.15 13.62 -0.79
N PHE A 127 16.72 14.87 -1.01
CA PHE A 127 17.18 16.05 -0.27
C PHE A 127 16.00 16.86 0.31
N SER A 128 16.03 17.12 1.62
CA SER A 128 15.09 18.02 2.31
C SER A 128 15.43 19.50 2.10
N THR A 129 15.64 19.90 0.84
CA THR A 129 16.01 21.28 0.45
C THR A 129 15.25 21.73 -0.79
N GLN A 130 14.80 22.99 -0.80
CA GLN A 130 14.30 23.65 -2.01
C GLN A 130 15.29 24.72 -2.47
N ASP A 131 15.57 24.73 -3.78
CA ASP A 131 16.53 25.61 -4.41
C ASP A 131 15.82 26.71 -5.22
N ILE A 132 16.26 27.96 -5.02
CA ILE A 132 15.66 29.16 -5.63
C ILE A 132 16.77 30.06 -6.16
N GLU A 133 16.66 30.45 -7.43
CA GLU A 133 17.66 31.26 -8.12
C GLU A 133 17.09 32.62 -8.51
N PHE A 134 17.90 33.66 -8.29
CA PHE A 134 17.55 35.06 -8.55
C PHE A 134 18.61 35.69 -9.45
N ASN A 135 18.17 36.48 -10.42
CA ASN A 135 19.01 37.41 -11.18
C ASN A 135 18.61 38.85 -10.85
N SER A 136 19.52 39.81 -11.00
CA SER A 136 19.39 41.17 -10.44
C SER A 136 18.47 42.14 -11.21
N THR A 137 17.54 41.66 -12.04
CA THR A 137 17.01 42.36 -13.24
C THR A 137 15.65 41.82 -13.77
N PRO A 138 14.88 42.51 -14.68
CA PRO A 138 13.49 42.17 -15.10
C PRO A 138 13.08 41.66 -16.55
N ALA A 139 13.93 41.47 -17.58
CA ALA A 139 13.62 40.88 -18.93
C ALA A 139 14.84 40.13 -19.60
N LEU A 140 14.91 38.78 -19.74
CA LEU A 140 16.16 37.98 -19.89
C LEU A 140 16.68 37.99 -21.33
N ASP A 141 18.00 38.08 -21.49
CA ASP A 141 18.69 37.91 -22.77
C ASP A 141 18.67 36.45 -23.24
N LEU A 142 18.90 35.51 -22.31
CA LEU A 142 18.73 34.06 -22.49
C LEU A 142 17.23 33.69 -22.40
N ALA A 143 16.43 34.22 -23.34
CA ALA A 143 14.97 34.27 -23.21
C ALA A 143 14.25 32.90 -23.33
N ASP A 144 14.78 32.01 -24.16
CA ASP A 144 14.32 30.63 -24.39
C ASP A 144 15.53 29.73 -24.79
N ALA A 145 15.32 28.42 -24.96
CA ALA A 145 16.39 27.48 -25.30
C ALA A 145 17.12 27.82 -26.62
N LYS A 146 16.38 28.23 -27.65
CA LYS A 146 16.92 28.59 -28.97
C LYS A 146 17.74 29.88 -28.90
N THR A 147 17.18 30.92 -28.28
CA THR A 147 17.86 32.20 -28.07
C THR A 147 19.14 32.00 -27.26
N THR A 148 19.08 31.19 -26.19
CA THR A 148 20.24 30.82 -25.38
C THR A 148 21.33 30.14 -26.23
N LYS A 149 20.94 29.20 -27.09
CA LYS A 149 21.86 28.50 -28.01
C LYS A 149 22.63 29.48 -28.90
N GLU A 150 21.92 30.38 -29.58
CA GLU A 150 22.49 31.33 -30.52
C GLU A 150 23.45 32.32 -29.83
N ILE A 151 23.10 32.78 -28.62
CA ILE A 151 23.94 33.69 -27.82
C ILE A 151 25.22 33.01 -27.36
N LEU A 152 25.13 31.75 -26.90
CA LEU A 152 26.29 30.95 -26.53
C LEU A 152 27.21 30.66 -27.72
N ASP A 153 26.66 30.45 -28.93
CA ASP A 153 27.44 30.34 -30.16
C ASP A 153 28.19 31.65 -30.47
N LEU A 154 27.56 32.81 -30.32
CA LEU A 154 28.25 34.11 -30.49
C LEU A 154 29.39 34.28 -29.46
N ARG A 155 29.13 33.99 -28.17
CA ARG A 155 30.13 34.06 -27.09
C ARG A 155 31.30 33.09 -27.33
N LEU A 156 31.03 31.88 -27.84
CA LEU A 156 32.05 30.88 -28.15
C LEU A 156 32.91 31.23 -29.39
N ASN A 157 32.33 31.90 -30.38
CA ASN A 157 33.04 32.23 -31.63
C ASN A 157 33.80 33.56 -31.56
N TYR A 158 33.28 34.55 -30.82
CA TYR A 158 33.82 35.92 -30.79
C TYR A 158 34.36 36.36 -29.42
N GLY A 159 34.28 35.51 -28.41
CA GLY A 159 34.67 35.82 -27.03
C GLY A 159 33.60 36.60 -26.26
N TYR A 160 33.95 37.01 -25.03
CA TYR A 160 33.08 37.83 -24.17
C TYR A 160 33.48 39.30 -24.24
N ASN A 161 32.49 40.18 -24.44
CA ASN A 161 32.62 41.63 -24.41
C ASN A 161 33.66 42.17 -25.42
N THR A 162 33.69 41.59 -26.62
CA THR A 162 34.54 42.05 -27.73
C THR A 162 33.74 42.91 -28.71
N THR A 163 34.38 43.90 -29.34
CA THR A 163 33.72 44.77 -30.35
C THR A 163 33.14 43.99 -31.54
N GLU A 164 33.71 42.82 -31.84
CA GLU A 164 33.16 41.92 -32.86
C GLU A 164 31.89 41.21 -32.38
N GLN A 165 31.84 40.76 -31.12
CA GLN A 165 30.63 40.24 -30.50
C GLN A 165 29.53 41.31 -30.41
N GLU A 166 29.86 42.54 -30.00
CA GLU A 166 28.92 43.67 -29.94
C GLU A 166 28.29 43.96 -31.32
N SER A 167 29.11 43.98 -32.37
CA SER A 167 28.66 44.11 -33.76
C SER A 167 27.66 43.00 -34.15
N LYS A 168 27.94 41.75 -33.75
CA LYS A 168 27.03 40.61 -34.01
C LYS A 168 25.77 40.60 -33.15
N ILE A 169 25.79 41.21 -31.97
CA ILE A 169 24.59 41.42 -31.17
C ILE A 169 23.68 42.47 -31.83
N GLU A 170 24.26 43.56 -32.38
CA GLU A 170 23.50 44.61 -33.07
C GLU A 170 22.82 44.16 -34.38
N GLU A 171 23.27 43.05 -34.98
CA GLU A 171 22.63 42.36 -36.12
C GLU A 171 21.37 41.56 -35.74
N ARG A 172 21.14 41.24 -34.45
CA ARG A 172 20.02 40.39 -34.01
C ARG A 172 18.71 41.17 -33.85
N SER A 173 17.58 40.47 -34.04
CA SER A 173 16.23 41.04 -33.85
C SER A 173 15.84 41.27 -32.37
N ASP A 174 16.50 40.60 -31.44
CA ASP A 174 16.27 40.65 -29.98
C ASP A 174 17.29 41.55 -29.25
N LYS A 175 18.09 42.34 -29.96
CA LYS A 175 19.24 43.08 -29.41
C LYS A 175 18.97 44.03 -28.24
N GLU A 176 17.74 44.52 -28.11
CA GLU A 176 17.34 45.34 -26.96
C GLU A 176 17.02 44.48 -25.72
N LEU A 177 16.59 43.23 -25.93
CA LEU A 177 16.50 42.23 -24.86
C LEU A 177 17.87 41.73 -24.42
N GLN A 178 18.88 41.74 -25.30
CA GLN A 178 20.29 41.50 -24.91
C GLN A 178 20.83 42.59 -23.94
N LYS A 179 20.14 43.72 -23.81
CA LYS A 179 20.47 44.84 -22.90
C LYS A 179 19.61 44.85 -21.64
N ALA A 180 18.53 44.06 -21.60
CA ALA A 180 17.75 43.74 -20.40
C ALA A 180 18.17 42.34 -19.87
N ARG A 181 17.89 42.00 -18.60
CA ARG A 181 18.13 40.65 -17.99
C ARG A 181 16.92 40.30 -17.06
N ASN A 182 16.43 39.06 -16.78
CA ASN A 182 15.23 38.74 -15.92
C ASN A 182 15.45 37.63 -14.88
N GLN A 183 14.37 37.26 -14.18
CA GLN A 183 14.10 35.91 -13.70
C GLN A 183 13.05 35.19 -14.57
N THR A 184 13.15 33.87 -14.62
CA THR A 184 12.20 32.96 -15.28
C THR A 184 10.89 32.82 -14.48
N ALA A 185 9.87 32.25 -15.09
CA ALA A 185 8.66 31.82 -14.39
C ALA A 185 8.88 30.46 -13.70
N TYR A 186 8.26 30.26 -12.55
CA TYR A 186 8.34 29.05 -11.74
C TYR A 186 6.95 28.58 -11.33
N ARG A 187 6.77 27.26 -11.17
CA ARG A 187 5.60 26.69 -10.50
C ARG A 187 5.58 27.11 -9.03
N TYR A 188 4.43 27.58 -8.57
CA TYR A 188 4.18 28.08 -7.21
C TYR A 188 2.85 27.50 -6.73
N GLY A 189 2.96 26.26 -6.25
CA GLY A 189 1.82 25.45 -5.91
C GLY A 189 0.92 25.14 -7.11
N ASP A 190 -0.34 25.56 -7.00
CA ASP A 190 -1.32 25.48 -8.08
C ASP A 190 -1.12 26.56 -9.15
N TYR A 191 -0.30 27.59 -8.91
CA TYR A 191 -0.13 28.74 -9.80
C TYR A 191 1.27 28.83 -10.42
N VAL A 192 1.49 29.83 -11.27
CA VAL A 192 2.81 30.20 -11.81
C VAL A 192 3.20 31.59 -11.29
N VAL A 193 4.46 31.79 -10.90
CA VAL A 193 4.98 33.07 -10.42
C VAL A 193 6.34 33.44 -11.01
N LYS A 194 6.71 34.72 -10.91
CA LYS A 194 8.11 35.15 -10.84
C LYS A 194 8.46 35.53 -9.40
N TYR A 195 9.65 35.13 -8.94
CA TYR A 195 10.17 35.48 -7.61
C TYR A 195 10.89 36.84 -7.63
N ARG A 196 11.04 37.47 -6.46
CA ARG A 196 11.90 38.65 -6.26
C ARG A 196 12.32 38.81 -4.80
N LEU A 197 13.55 39.24 -4.56
CA LEU A 197 14.02 39.75 -3.27
C LEU A 197 14.15 41.27 -3.34
N ILE A 198 13.52 42.00 -2.40
CA ILE A 198 13.66 43.45 -2.26
C ILE A 198 14.35 43.78 -0.93
N PRO A 199 15.48 44.52 -0.91
CA PRO A 199 16.13 44.94 0.32
C PRO A 199 15.21 45.79 1.19
N ASN A 200 15.07 45.46 2.47
CA ASN A 200 14.14 46.14 3.37
C ASN A 200 14.81 47.08 4.39
N THR A 201 16.08 46.86 4.76
CA THR A 201 16.76 47.73 5.75
C THR A 201 17.23 49.06 5.14
N PRO A 202 17.34 50.14 5.96
CA PRO A 202 17.98 51.39 5.54
C PRO A 202 19.45 51.21 5.13
N ALA A 203 20.17 50.28 5.78
CA ALA A 203 21.58 50.01 5.49
C ALA A 203 21.76 49.44 4.07
N GLN A 204 20.94 48.47 3.66
CA GLN A 204 20.97 47.95 2.28
C GLN A 204 20.54 49.03 1.27
N LYS A 205 19.48 49.80 1.56
CA LYS A 205 18.97 50.86 0.68
C LYS A 205 19.99 51.97 0.45
N LYS A 206 20.82 52.31 1.45
CA LYS A 206 21.90 53.28 1.27
C LYS A 206 22.98 52.81 0.29
N ARG A 207 23.24 51.50 0.20
CA ARG A 207 24.27 50.94 -0.69
C ARG A 207 23.90 50.94 -2.17
N SER A 208 22.63 51.15 -2.55
CA SER A 208 22.24 51.18 -3.97
C SER A 208 22.69 52.44 -4.72
N GLU A 209 23.27 53.42 -4.03
CA GLU A 209 23.82 54.66 -4.62
C GLU A 209 25.32 54.54 -4.95
N GLU A 210 25.99 53.44 -4.57
CA GLU A 210 27.44 53.25 -4.75
C GLU A 210 27.75 52.58 -6.10
N THR A 211 28.72 53.13 -6.86
CA THR A 211 29.18 52.57 -8.15
C THR A 211 30.65 52.14 -8.11
N VAL A 212 30.99 51.12 -8.89
CA VAL A 212 32.31 50.48 -8.90
C VAL A 212 33.33 51.18 -9.82
N ASP A 213 32.93 52.17 -10.62
CA ASP A 213 33.70 52.73 -11.73
C ASP A 213 35.11 53.24 -11.34
N THR A 214 35.27 53.65 -10.08
CA THR A 214 36.51 54.22 -9.51
C THR A 214 37.28 53.27 -8.58
N GLN A 215 36.83 52.02 -8.47
CA GLN A 215 37.33 51.02 -7.52
C GLN A 215 38.35 50.05 -8.15
N PRO A 216 39.12 49.28 -7.33
CA PRO A 216 39.85 48.12 -7.82
C PRO A 216 38.90 46.98 -8.25
N ASP A 217 39.41 46.02 -9.03
CA ASP A 217 38.73 44.74 -9.21
C ASP A 217 38.67 43.94 -7.89
N GLY A 218 37.62 43.13 -7.71
CA GLY A 218 37.35 42.39 -6.46
C GLY A 218 36.58 43.18 -5.42
N VAL A 219 36.36 44.48 -5.64
CA VAL A 219 35.65 45.35 -4.69
C VAL A 219 34.27 44.82 -4.29
N LEU A 220 33.57 44.08 -5.16
CA LEU A 220 32.24 43.56 -4.85
C LEU A 220 32.26 42.52 -3.72
N HIS A 221 33.30 41.67 -3.63
CA HIS A 221 33.42 40.73 -2.52
C HIS A 221 33.81 41.43 -1.22
N GLU A 222 34.63 42.49 -1.29
CA GLU A 222 35.03 43.28 -0.13
C GLU A 222 33.85 44.05 0.45
N TRP A 223 33.10 44.77 -0.40
CA TRP A 223 31.88 45.47 0.00
C TRP A 223 30.82 44.56 0.60
N LEU A 224 30.61 43.36 0.03
CA LEU A 224 29.68 42.38 0.57
C LEU A 224 30.15 41.82 1.92
N ARG A 225 31.47 41.67 2.12
CA ARG A 225 32.07 41.21 3.36
C ARG A 225 31.95 42.24 4.48
N ASP A 226 32.32 43.48 4.20
CA ASP A 226 32.25 44.56 5.17
C ASP A 226 30.80 44.95 5.49
N PHE A 227 29.90 44.91 4.50
CA PHE A 227 28.47 45.05 4.75
C PHE A 227 27.99 44.03 5.79
N TYR A 228 28.24 42.73 5.57
CA TYR A 228 27.74 41.68 6.46
C TYR A 228 28.46 41.58 7.82
N ARG A 229 29.68 42.11 7.95
CA ARG A 229 30.34 42.24 9.26
C ARG A 229 29.60 43.24 10.15
N ASP A 230 29.25 44.39 9.59
CA ASP A 230 28.70 45.51 10.36
C ASP A 230 27.17 45.56 10.38
N ASN A 231 26.48 44.91 9.45
CA ASN A 231 25.04 45.02 9.21
C ASN A 231 24.37 43.65 9.06
N GLU A 232 23.14 43.55 9.55
CA GLU A 232 22.21 42.51 9.13
C GLU A 232 21.51 42.93 7.83
N ALA A 233 21.00 41.96 7.07
CA ALA A 233 20.13 42.21 5.94
C ALA A 233 18.74 41.61 6.19
N GLU A 234 17.70 42.36 5.82
CA GLU A 234 16.34 41.85 5.65
C GLU A 234 15.97 42.03 4.18
N TYR A 235 15.45 41.00 3.54
CA TYR A 235 14.80 41.09 2.24
C TYR A 235 13.33 40.70 2.35
N LEU A 236 12.46 41.43 1.65
CA LEU A 236 11.11 40.96 1.36
C LEU A 236 11.19 39.96 0.22
N PHE A 237 10.80 38.71 0.47
CA PHE A 237 10.63 37.69 -0.55
C PHE A 237 9.22 37.84 -1.12
N GLN A 238 9.13 38.09 -2.42
CA GLN A 238 7.88 38.42 -3.10
C GLN A 238 7.65 37.51 -4.31
N VAL A 239 6.37 37.29 -4.62
CA VAL A 239 5.92 36.60 -5.83
C VAL A 239 5.04 37.52 -6.68
N GLN A 240 5.16 37.40 -7.99
CA GLN A 240 4.25 38.01 -8.96
C GLN A 240 3.50 36.88 -9.68
N LEU A 241 2.19 36.80 -9.49
CA LEU A 241 1.36 35.72 -10.03
C LEU A 241 0.98 35.92 -11.49
N LEU A 242 0.88 34.82 -12.22
CA LEU A 242 0.34 34.75 -13.57
C LEU A 242 -1.19 34.98 -13.55
N GLY A 243 -1.65 35.98 -14.31
CA GLY A 243 -3.07 36.27 -14.54
C GLY A 243 -3.43 36.44 -16.03
N ASN A 244 -2.47 36.58 -16.94
CA ASN A 244 -2.74 36.64 -18.39
C ASN A 244 -1.56 36.12 -19.22
N LEU A 245 -1.73 34.96 -19.86
CA LEU A 245 -0.70 34.32 -20.70
C LEU A 245 -0.20 35.13 -21.90
N THR A 246 -0.99 36.08 -22.41
CA THR A 246 -0.58 36.94 -23.55
C THR A 246 0.33 38.08 -23.10
N GLU A 247 0.17 38.55 -21.86
CA GLU A 247 0.94 39.68 -21.30
C GLU A 247 2.05 39.24 -20.35
N GLN A 248 1.94 38.02 -19.84
CA GLN A 248 2.88 37.37 -18.93
C GLN A 248 3.29 36.01 -19.53
N PRO A 249 4.09 35.98 -20.61
CA PRO A 249 4.53 34.72 -21.20
C PRO A 249 5.39 33.94 -20.20
N VAL A 250 5.18 32.62 -20.19
CA VAL A 250 5.89 31.65 -19.33
C VAL A 250 7.11 31.12 -20.06
N GLU A 251 6.92 30.61 -21.28
CA GLU A 251 7.96 30.04 -22.17
C GLU A 251 8.92 31.08 -22.79
N TYR A 252 8.82 32.35 -22.40
CA TYR A 252 9.69 33.41 -22.91
C TYR A 252 10.07 34.40 -21.81
N ALA A 253 11.27 34.23 -21.26
CA ALA A 253 11.75 35.02 -20.14
C ALA A 253 12.16 36.45 -20.52
N GLY A 254 12.25 36.76 -21.81
CA GLY A 254 12.55 38.08 -22.36
C GLY A 254 11.48 39.14 -22.13
N SER A 255 10.25 38.77 -21.72
CA SER A 255 9.22 39.76 -21.38
C SER A 255 9.19 40.06 -19.87
N GLU A 256 9.28 41.35 -19.53
CA GLU A 256 8.94 41.84 -18.20
C GLU A 256 7.42 41.70 -17.98
N TRP A 257 7.03 41.27 -16.78
CA TRP A 257 5.64 41.19 -16.37
C TRP A 257 5.27 42.52 -15.68
N ASP A 258 4.34 43.28 -16.26
CA ASP A 258 3.92 44.60 -15.75
C ASP A 258 3.56 44.55 -14.25
N SER A 259 4.33 45.24 -13.42
CA SER A 259 4.19 45.22 -11.96
C SER A 259 3.13 46.19 -11.41
N GLU A 260 2.60 47.12 -12.21
CA GLU A 260 1.43 47.93 -11.84
C GLU A 260 0.15 47.11 -12.07
N LYS A 261 0.08 46.39 -13.20
CA LYS A 261 -1.05 45.54 -13.56
C LYS A 261 -1.08 44.22 -12.77
N TYR A 262 0.08 43.59 -12.60
CA TYR A 262 0.29 42.34 -11.88
C TYR A 262 1.29 42.58 -10.73
N PRO A 263 0.84 43.07 -9.55
CA PRO A 263 1.76 43.48 -8.49
C PRO A 263 2.42 42.30 -7.77
N PHE A 264 3.68 42.51 -7.38
CA PHE A 264 4.40 41.65 -6.46
C PHE A 264 3.73 41.65 -5.07
N GLN A 265 3.64 40.47 -4.46
CA GLN A 265 3.06 40.24 -3.14
C GLN A 265 4.10 39.54 -2.26
N THR A 266 4.33 40.05 -1.05
CA THR A 266 5.29 39.46 -0.10
C THR A 266 4.74 38.17 0.48
N VAL A 267 5.56 37.11 0.47
CA VAL A 267 5.22 35.78 1.03
C VAL A 267 6.18 35.32 2.13
N ALA A 268 7.39 35.89 2.19
CA ALA A 268 8.32 35.64 3.28
C ALA A 268 9.22 36.86 3.55
N LYS A 269 9.92 36.83 4.68
CA LYS A 269 11.09 37.67 4.95
C LYS A 269 12.33 36.80 4.96
N VAL A 270 13.41 37.26 4.35
CA VAL A 270 14.73 36.62 4.45
C VAL A 270 15.61 37.47 5.36
N ILE A 271 16.04 36.90 6.49
CA ILE A 271 16.89 37.54 7.49
C ILE A 271 18.27 36.92 7.44
N ILE A 272 19.29 37.75 7.20
CA ILE A 272 20.69 37.33 7.16
C ILE A 272 21.43 38.12 8.26
N PRO A 273 21.78 37.50 9.40
CA PRO A 273 22.45 38.18 10.51
C PRO A 273 23.89 38.54 10.17
N LYS A 274 24.46 39.42 11.00
CA LYS A 274 25.88 39.83 10.92
C LYS A 274 26.81 38.62 10.94
N GLN A 275 27.70 38.52 9.96
CA GLN A 275 28.64 37.40 9.81
C GLN A 275 29.77 37.75 8.83
N ASP A 276 30.83 36.94 8.81
CA ASP A 276 31.76 36.97 7.69
C ASP A 276 31.15 36.23 6.48
N SER A 277 30.85 36.96 5.40
CA SER A 277 30.34 36.40 4.14
C SER A 277 31.45 35.78 3.27
N TRP A 278 32.73 35.97 3.64
CA TRP A 278 33.87 35.38 2.93
C TRP A 278 34.67 34.40 3.80
N ASN A 279 34.70 33.13 3.39
CA ASN A 279 35.53 32.09 3.99
C ASN A 279 36.00 31.15 2.87
N GLU A 280 37.30 30.93 2.76
CA GLU A 280 37.89 30.22 1.61
C GLU A 280 37.44 28.76 1.52
N GLU A 281 37.30 28.05 2.64
CA GLU A 281 36.85 26.65 2.66
C GLU A 281 35.39 26.54 2.23
N ARG A 282 34.52 27.42 2.74
CA ARG A 282 33.09 27.48 2.36
C ARG A 282 32.92 27.88 0.89
N ASN A 283 33.72 28.83 0.40
CA ASN A 283 33.66 29.25 -1.00
C ASN A 283 34.11 28.12 -1.93
N ARG A 284 35.23 27.45 -1.60
CA ARG A 284 35.73 26.27 -2.33
C ARG A 284 34.72 25.12 -2.31
N PHE A 285 34.16 24.79 -1.13
CA PHE A 285 33.13 23.77 -1.01
C PHE A 285 31.89 24.09 -1.87
N TRP A 286 31.47 25.36 -1.92
CA TRP A 286 30.36 25.74 -2.81
C TRP A 286 30.72 25.52 -4.27
N VAL A 287 31.88 26.00 -4.73
CA VAL A 287 32.31 25.89 -6.14
C VAL A 287 32.52 24.43 -6.55
N ASP A 288 33.12 23.61 -5.68
CA ASP A 288 33.58 22.26 -6.01
C ASP A 288 32.52 21.17 -5.75
N HIS A 289 31.59 21.40 -4.82
CA HIS A 289 30.72 20.34 -4.27
C HIS A 289 29.24 20.73 -4.12
N LEU A 290 28.89 22.02 -4.01
CA LEU A 290 27.49 22.40 -3.85
C LEU A 290 26.82 22.69 -5.20
N ARG A 291 25.62 22.15 -5.36
CA ARG A 291 24.74 22.41 -6.50
C ARG A 291 23.48 23.12 -6.04
N VAL A 292 23.02 24.04 -6.88
CA VAL A 292 21.66 24.58 -6.88
C VAL A 292 21.03 24.10 -8.19
N ASP A 293 19.82 23.57 -8.13
CA ASP A 293 19.03 23.13 -9.28
C ASP A 293 17.58 23.47 -8.95
N PRO A 294 16.89 24.36 -9.69
CA PRO A 294 15.49 24.69 -9.41
C PRO A 294 14.51 23.51 -9.45
N ARG A 295 14.94 22.34 -9.97
CA ARG A 295 14.20 21.07 -9.89
C ARG A 295 14.39 20.34 -8.57
N HIS A 296 15.27 20.79 -7.68
CA HIS A 296 15.19 20.51 -6.25
C HIS A 296 14.09 21.41 -5.67
N GLY A 297 12.84 21.04 -5.90
CA GLY A 297 11.68 21.83 -5.49
C GLY A 297 10.42 20.97 -5.44
N LEU A 298 9.39 21.50 -4.76
CA LEU A 298 8.18 20.75 -4.45
C LEU A 298 7.32 20.50 -5.71
N ASN A 299 6.99 19.23 -5.95
CA ASN A 299 6.07 18.75 -7.00
C ASN A 299 4.58 19.03 -6.67
N ASN A 300 4.32 19.53 -5.46
CA ASN A 300 3.05 20.13 -5.04
C ASN A 300 1.79 19.26 -5.25
N THR A 301 1.90 17.99 -4.89
CA THR A 301 0.75 17.15 -4.51
C THR A 301 0.17 17.55 -3.14
N ASP A 302 0.93 18.32 -2.34
CA ASP A 302 0.63 18.64 -0.93
C ASP A 302 -0.43 19.75 -0.67
N VAL A 303 -0.74 20.63 -1.64
CA VAL A 303 -1.67 21.76 -1.38
C VAL A 303 -3.12 21.30 -1.20
N GLU A 304 -3.55 20.22 -1.86
CA GLU A 304 -4.90 19.66 -1.67
C GLU A 304 -5.10 19.12 -0.24
N ALA A 305 -4.04 18.56 0.38
CA ALA A 305 -4.08 18.09 1.76
C ALA A 305 -4.26 19.24 2.78
N LEU A 306 -3.83 20.45 2.42
CA LEU A 306 -3.82 21.63 3.30
C LEU A 306 -5.05 22.52 3.14
N MET A 307 -5.53 22.71 1.91
CA MET A 307 -6.82 23.39 1.66
C MET A 307 -8.00 22.68 2.34
N ALA A 308 -7.88 21.36 2.56
CA ALA A 308 -8.86 20.54 3.28
C ALA A 308 -9.01 20.83 4.79
N GLN A 309 -8.26 21.79 5.36
CA GLN A 309 -8.41 22.25 6.75
C GLN A 309 -9.32 23.50 6.90
N ASN A 310 -9.42 24.37 5.89
CA ASN A 310 -10.03 25.70 6.02
C ASN A 310 -11.47 25.85 5.48
N GLY A 311 -12.11 24.77 5.03
CA GLY A 311 -13.58 24.64 5.09
C GLY A 311 -14.44 25.41 4.08
N GLU A 312 -13.86 26.03 3.03
CA GLU A 312 -14.64 26.72 1.98
C GLU A 312 -14.28 26.30 0.54
N SER A 313 -14.91 25.22 0.06
CA SER A 313 -15.59 25.24 -1.25
C SER A 313 -16.54 24.04 -1.39
N LYS A 314 -17.68 24.25 -2.08
CA LYS A 314 -18.55 23.16 -2.55
C LYS A 314 -18.39 23.02 -4.07
N GLY A 315 -17.27 22.42 -4.47
CA GLY A 315 -16.96 22.13 -5.87
C GLY A 315 -15.98 20.97 -6.00
N ASN A 316 -16.51 19.74 -6.02
CA ASN A 316 -15.80 18.52 -6.42
C ASN A 316 -14.50 18.16 -5.67
N ALA A 317 -14.39 18.47 -4.38
CA ALA A 317 -13.28 18.01 -3.54
C ALA A 317 -13.26 16.47 -3.38
N ARG A 318 -12.07 15.88 -3.43
CA ARG A 318 -11.84 14.44 -3.18
C ARG A 318 -12.29 14.07 -1.78
N LYS A 319 -12.99 12.94 -1.64
CA LYS A 319 -13.51 12.42 -0.37
C LYS A 319 -12.39 11.74 0.40
N ARG A 320 -12.08 12.22 1.61
CA ARG A 320 -11.05 11.64 2.48
C ARG A 320 -11.57 10.38 3.18
N VAL A 321 -10.95 9.24 2.92
CA VAL A 321 -11.34 7.95 3.46
C VAL A 321 -10.22 7.36 4.32
N LEU A 322 -10.52 7.10 5.59
CA LEU A 322 -9.65 6.32 6.46
C LEU A 322 -10.01 4.84 6.39
N VAL A 323 -9.04 4.00 6.03
CA VAL A 323 -9.12 2.55 6.05
C VAL A 323 -8.27 2.02 7.20
N VAL A 324 -8.85 1.22 8.10
CA VAL A 324 -8.21 0.81 9.36
C VAL A 324 -8.01 -0.71 9.40
N GLY A 325 -6.76 -1.13 9.31
CA GLY A 325 -6.31 -2.52 9.21
C GLY A 325 -5.85 -2.84 7.80
N ALA A 326 -4.54 -3.07 7.59
CA ALA A 326 -3.89 -3.43 6.34
C ALA A 326 -3.84 -4.95 6.09
N GLY A 327 -4.79 -5.70 6.65
CA GLY A 327 -5.10 -7.06 6.21
C GLY A 327 -5.83 -7.09 4.86
N ALA A 328 -6.11 -8.28 4.33
CA ALA A 328 -6.70 -8.51 3.00
C ALA A 328 -7.89 -7.59 2.64
N ALA A 329 -8.78 -7.30 3.60
CA ALA A 329 -9.94 -6.45 3.38
C ALA A 329 -9.59 -4.94 3.25
N GLY A 330 -8.64 -4.44 4.04
CA GLY A 330 -8.20 -3.04 3.95
C GLY A 330 -7.31 -2.80 2.75
N MET A 331 -6.39 -3.71 2.44
CA MET A 331 -5.62 -3.69 1.20
C MET A 331 -6.55 -3.68 -0.03
N SER A 332 -7.59 -4.53 -0.03
CA SER A 332 -8.60 -4.56 -1.08
C SER A 332 -9.42 -3.26 -1.16
N THR A 333 -9.83 -2.71 -0.02
CA THR A 333 -10.57 -1.43 0.03
C THR A 333 -9.72 -0.29 -0.54
N ALA A 334 -8.47 -0.16 -0.07
CA ALA A 334 -7.55 0.89 -0.51
C ALA A 334 -7.26 0.80 -2.01
N HIS A 335 -7.05 -0.42 -2.54
CA HIS A 335 -6.81 -0.65 -3.97
C HIS A 335 -7.96 -0.14 -4.84
N HIS A 336 -9.19 -0.56 -4.56
CA HIS A 336 -10.35 -0.20 -5.38
C HIS A 336 -10.81 1.26 -5.19
N LEU A 337 -10.40 1.92 -4.09
CA LEU A 337 -10.54 3.38 -3.96
C LEU A 337 -9.45 4.11 -4.76
N SER A 338 -8.20 3.61 -4.76
CA SER A 338 -7.07 4.21 -5.48
C SER A 338 -7.20 4.16 -7.01
N GLU A 339 -8.08 3.31 -7.55
CA GLU A 339 -8.47 3.29 -8.97
C GLU A 339 -9.37 4.47 -9.37
N HIS A 340 -9.76 5.31 -8.41
CA HIS A 340 -10.51 6.56 -8.63
C HIS A 340 -9.86 7.73 -7.87
N PRO A 341 -8.63 8.13 -8.26
CA PRO A 341 -7.91 9.21 -7.60
C PRO A 341 -8.63 10.56 -7.78
N ASP A 342 -9.54 10.68 -8.74
CA ASP A 342 -10.44 11.82 -8.95
C ASP A 342 -11.54 11.95 -7.86
N LYS A 343 -11.83 10.88 -7.12
CA LYS A 343 -12.94 10.82 -6.14
C LYS A 343 -12.48 10.68 -4.71
N PHE A 344 -11.33 10.06 -4.47
CA PHE A 344 -10.90 9.66 -3.14
C PHE A 344 -9.48 10.14 -2.83
N ASP A 345 -9.30 10.56 -1.59
CA ASP A 345 -8.02 10.65 -0.90
C ASP A 345 -8.04 9.54 0.16
N VAL A 346 -7.05 8.65 0.14
CA VAL A 346 -7.10 7.38 0.89
C VAL A 346 -5.93 7.30 1.84
N THR A 347 -6.24 7.21 3.14
CA THR A 347 -5.26 6.84 4.16
C THR A 347 -5.53 5.42 4.65
N LEU A 348 -4.56 4.52 4.50
CA LEU A 348 -4.57 3.17 5.07
C LEU A 348 -3.68 3.15 6.30
N ILE A 349 -4.18 2.66 7.43
CA ILE A 349 -3.38 2.49 8.66
C ILE A 349 -3.42 1.05 9.17
N ASP A 350 -2.36 0.62 9.85
CA ASP A 350 -2.39 -0.57 10.71
C ASP A 350 -1.58 -0.33 11.99
N ALA A 351 -1.98 -0.98 13.08
CA ALA A 351 -1.28 -0.96 14.37
C ALA A 351 0.00 -1.81 14.38
N VAL A 352 0.14 -2.82 13.50
CA VAL A 352 1.41 -3.54 13.24
C VAL A 352 2.25 -2.85 12.17
N ASP A 353 3.52 -3.21 12.06
CA ASP A 353 4.49 -2.61 11.13
C ASP A 353 4.56 -3.30 9.75
N TYR A 354 3.64 -4.22 9.45
CA TYR A 354 3.55 -4.96 8.19
C TYR A 354 2.12 -5.01 7.61
N CYS A 355 1.98 -5.32 6.31
CA CYS A 355 0.69 -5.57 5.66
C CYS A 355 0.37 -7.07 5.59
N GLY A 356 -0.92 -7.42 5.64
CA GLY A 356 -1.42 -8.79 5.53
C GLY A 356 -2.19 -9.28 6.75
N GLY A 357 -1.90 -8.75 7.95
CA GLY A 357 -2.55 -9.14 9.20
C GLY A 357 -2.32 -10.63 9.48
N GLN A 358 -3.39 -11.44 9.54
CA GLN A 358 -3.28 -12.89 9.77
C GLN A 358 -2.64 -13.70 8.61
N ALA A 359 -2.22 -13.04 7.53
CA ALA A 359 -1.59 -13.67 6.36
C ALA A 359 -0.19 -13.10 6.15
N PHE A 360 0.84 -13.81 6.64
CA PHE A 360 2.25 -13.43 6.53
C PHE A 360 3.15 -14.66 6.37
N SER A 361 4.44 -14.44 6.10
CA SER A 361 5.47 -15.48 6.00
C SER A 361 6.59 -15.26 7.02
N ILE A 362 7.08 -16.35 7.60
CA ILE A 362 8.23 -16.37 8.52
C ILE A 362 9.47 -16.95 7.83
N PRO A 363 10.69 -16.53 8.22
CA PRO A 363 11.93 -17.17 7.78
C PRO A 363 12.12 -18.54 8.46
N ILE A 364 12.73 -19.49 7.75
CA ILE A 364 13.08 -20.83 8.23
C ILE A 364 14.44 -21.27 7.66
N ASP A 365 15.06 -22.29 8.25
CA ASP A 365 16.35 -22.82 7.79
C ASP A 365 16.21 -23.57 6.46
N LYS A 366 16.66 -22.93 5.38
CA LYS A 366 16.61 -23.46 4.02
C LYS A 366 17.42 -24.74 3.82
N GLU A 367 18.60 -24.84 4.42
CA GLU A 367 19.47 -26.00 4.22
C GLU A 367 18.94 -27.22 4.98
N ARG A 368 18.20 -26.99 6.08
CA ARG A 368 17.54 -28.04 6.86
C ARG A 368 16.18 -28.47 6.33
N HIS A 369 15.37 -27.54 5.83
CA HIS A 369 13.95 -27.78 5.48
C HIS A 369 13.66 -27.69 3.97
N GLY A 370 14.62 -27.26 3.17
CA GLY A 370 14.54 -27.19 1.71
C GLY A 370 13.86 -25.93 1.16
N ALA A 371 13.34 -25.07 2.03
CA ALA A 371 12.78 -23.75 1.71
C ALA A 371 13.16 -22.74 2.79
N SER A 372 13.30 -21.46 2.43
CA SER A 372 13.72 -20.37 3.32
C SER A 372 12.57 -19.63 4.01
N TRP A 373 11.31 -19.95 3.66
CA TRP A 373 10.13 -19.28 4.20
C TRP A 373 8.94 -20.24 4.37
N CYS A 374 8.04 -19.91 5.29
CA CYS A 374 6.78 -20.62 5.53
C CYS A 374 5.65 -19.62 5.82
N ASN A 375 4.48 -19.80 5.21
CA ASN A 375 3.29 -18.97 5.50
C ASN A 375 2.67 -19.33 6.86
N GLN A 376 2.33 -18.32 7.66
CA GLN A 376 1.58 -18.43 8.91
C GLN A 376 0.11 -18.04 8.74
N GLY A 377 -0.76 -18.66 9.53
CA GLY A 377 -2.18 -18.37 9.56
C GLY A 377 -2.88 -18.83 8.28
N VAL A 378 -3.04 -17.92 7.32
CA VAL A 378 -3.61 -18.24 6.01
C VAL A 378 -2.55 -18.92 5.13
N GLN A 379 -2.90 -20.06 4.51
CA GLN A 379 -1.98 -20.85 3.69
C GLN A 379 -2.52 -21.21 2.30
N GLY A 380 -3.84 -21.26 2.12
CA GLY A 380 -4.48 -21.65 0.87
C GLY A 380 -5.99 -21.45 0.87
N GLY A 381 -6.63 -21.85 -0.22
CA GLY A 381 -8.07 -21.75 -0.45
C GLY A 381 -8.54 -22.77 -1.49
N SER A 382 -9.78 -22.63 -1.97
CA SER A 382 -10.29 -23.44 -3.09
C SER A 382 -10.51 -22.58 -4.33
N TYR A 383 -10.74 -23.23 -5.47
CA TYR A 383 -10.94 -22.58 -6.77
C TYR A 383 -12.13 -21.61 -6.86
N ILE A 384 -12.94 -21.46 -5.81
CA ILE A 384 -13.99 -20.42 -5.69
C ILE A 384 -13.43 -19.03 -5.32
N PHE A 385 -12.14 -18.91 -5.02
CA PHE A 385 -11.48 -17.70 -4.52
C PHE A 385 -11.14 -16.68 -5.62
N HIS A 386 -12.09 -16.41 -6.52
CA HIS A 386 -11.88 -15.63 -7.75
C HIS A 386 -11.37 -14.20 -7.48
N HIS A 387 -11.87 -13.53 -6.44
CA HIS A 387 -11.40 -12.17 -6.08
C HIS A 387 -9.99 -12.20 -5.48
N THR A 388 -9.64 -13.23 -4.70
CA THR A 388 -8.31 -13.38 -4.11
C THR A 388 -7.24 -13.63 -5.17
N VAL A 389 -7.46 -14.58 -6.08
CA VAL A 389 -6.46 -14.97 -7.08
C VAL A 389 -6.25 -13.90 -8.15
N THR A 390 -7.29 -13.13 -8.48
CA THR A 390 -7.13 -11.94 -9.35
C THR A 390 -6.30 -10.85 -8.66
N MET A 391 -6.37 -10.70 -7.33
CA MET A 391 -5.45 -9.82 -6.61
C MET A 391 -4.01 -10.35 -6.58
N PHE A 392 -3.78 -11.67 -6.48
CA PHE A 392 -2.43 -12.23 -6.67
C PHE A 392 -1.88 -11.87 -8.04
N ASN A 393 -2.67 -12.09 -9.11
CA ASN A 393 -2.27 -11.78 -10.48
C ASN A 393 -1.94 -10.29 -10.67
N ARG A 394 -2.78 -9.38 -10.16
CA ARG A 394 -2.57 -7.93 -10.26
C ARG A 394 -1.28 -7.45 -9.58
N GLN A 395 -0.71 -8.25 -8.68
CA GLN A 395 0.55 -7.96 -7.99
C GLN A 395 1.73 -8.82 -8.50
N GLY A 396 1.54 -9.62 -9.55
CA GLY A 396 2.59 -10.45 -10.15
C GLY A 396 2.84 -11.80 -9.47
N TYR A 397 1.86 -12.34 -8.74
CA TYR A 397 1.95 -13.62 -8.04
C TYR A 397 0.85 -14.59 -8.49
N HIS A 398 1.04 -15.88 -8.18
CA HIS A 398 0.04 -16.93 -8.39
C HIS A 398 -0.08 -17.86 -7.19
N ALA A 399 -1.20 -18.58 -7.14
CA ALA A 399 -1.40 -19.72 -6.26
C ALA A 399 -1.11 -21.04 -7.01
N ASP A 400 -0.57 -22.04 -6.31
CA ASP A 400 -0.26 -23.36 -6.87
C ASP A 400 -1.36 -24.39 -6.58
N PRO A 401 -1.65 -25.34 -7.49
CA PRO A 401 -2.63 -26.39 -7.25
C PRO A 401 -2.09 -27.44 -6.26
N CYS A 402 -2.97 -27.99 -5.41
CA CYS A 402 -2.70 -29.20 -4.64
C CYS A 402 -3.96 -30.05 -4.45
N GLU A 403 -3.78 -31.37 -4.25
CA GLU A 403 -4.84 -32.29 -3.90
C GLU A 403 -4.80 -32.58 -2.39
N LEU A 404 -5.84 -32.18 -1.65
CA LEU A 404 -5.80 -32.22 -0.19
C LEU A 404 -5.93 -33.66 0.36
N HIS A 405 -4.93 -34.07 1.14
CA HIS A 405 -4.95 -35.29 1.96
C HIS A 405 -5.09 -34.92 3.45
N VAL A 406 -5.94 -35.66 4.18
CA VAL A 406 -6.12 -35.48 5.63
C VAL A 406 -5.77 -36.73 6.43
N SER A 407 -5.54 -36.56 7.74
CA SER A 407 -5.37 -37.64 8.72
C SER A 407 -6.10 -37.27 10.02
N PHE A 408 -7.25 -37.87 10.27
CA PHE A 408 -8.05 -37.56 11.47
C PHE A 408 -8.08 -38.73 12.44
N GLY A 409 -7.91 -38.44 13.73
CA GLY A 409 -7.75 -39.44 14.80
C GLY A 409 -6.38 -40.13 14.80
N LYS A 410 -6.23 -41.08 15.72
CA LYS A 410 -5.04 -41.93 15.85
C LYS A 410 -5.45 -43.38 16.14
N ASP A 411 -4.63 -44.34 15.71
CA ASP A 411 -4.81 -45.78 15.95
C ASP A 411 -6.26 -46.26 15.68
N ASP A 412 -7.00 -46.71 16.69
CA ASP A 412 -8.35 -47.27 16.53
C ASP A 412 -9.42 -46.23 16.15
N THR A 413 -9.07 -44.94 16.20
CA THR A 413 -9.90 -43.79 15.77
C THR A 413 -9.41 -43.14 14.48
N PHE A 414 -8.39 -43.68 13.82
CA PHE A 414 -7.84 -43.11 12.59
C PHE A 414 -8.77 -43.29 11.38
N TRP A 415 -8.93 -42.24 10.60
CA TRP A 415 -9.51 -42.28 9.25
C TRP A 415 -8.99 -41.13 8.38
N ASN A 416 -9.13 -41.28 7.06
CA ASN A 416 -8.68 -40.30 6.07
C ASN A 416 -9.55 -40.32 4.81
N ASN A 417 -9.29 -39.42 3.86
CA ASN A 417 -10.01 -39.34 2.59
C ASN A 417 -9.39 -40.18 1.45
N VAL A 418 -8.15 -40.63 1.59
CA VAL A 418 -7.40 -41.33 0.54
C VAL A 418 -7.77 -42.81 0.47
N PHE A 419 -7.86 -43.50 1.61
CA PHE A 419 -8.20 -44.92 1.73
C PHE A 419 -9.13 -45.22 2.92
N PRO A 420 -9.89 -46.33 2.91
CA PRO A 420 -10.79 -46.68 4.01
C PRO A 420 -10.04 -47.26 5.22
N THR A 421 -10.57 -47.02 6.42
CA THR A 421 -10.04 -47.59 7.66
C THR A 421 -11.11 -48.36 8.45
N GLU A 422 -10.67 -49.19 9.40
CA GLU A 422 -11.53 -49.98 10.30
C GLU A 422 -12.58 -49.14 11.05
N LEU A 423 -12.29 -47.87 11.38
CA LEU A 423 -13.29 -46.98 12.00
C LEU A 423 -14.52 -46.77 11.10
N LEU A 424 -14.31 -46.58 9.80
CA LEU A 424 -15.40 -46.34 8.85
C LEU A 424 -16.23 -47.62 8.63
N VAL A 425 -15.61 -48.80 8.75
CA VAL A 425 -16.30 -50.10 8.76
C VAL A 425 -17.13 -50.27 10.04
N ARG A 426 -16.55 -49.98 11.22
CA ARG A 426 -17.23 -49.99 12.53
C ARG A 426 -18.53 -49.19 12.49
N HIS A 427 -18.53 -48.05 11.79
CA HIS A 427 -19.68 -47.16 11.64
C HIS A 427 -20.45 -47.29 10.32
N GLU A 428 -20.32 -48.38 9.53
CA GLU A 428 -20.94 -48.51 8.18
C GLU A 428 -22.43 -48.14 8.11
N LYS A 429 -23.21 -48.46 9.15
CA LYS A 429 -24.64 -48.13 9.26
C LYS A 429 -24.87 -46.63 9.44
N GLU A 430 -24.00 -45.96 10.19
CA GLU A 430 -24.06 -44.52 10.41
C GLU A 430 -23.62 -43.75 9.16
N VAL A 431 -22.60 -44.22 8.44
CA VAL A 431 -22.19 -43.69 7.12
C VAL A 431 -23.37 -43.71 6.13
N ARG A 432 -24.06 -44.85 6.00
CA ARG A 432 -25.25 -44.95 5.13
C ARG A 432 -26.41 -44.06 5.61
N ARG A 433 -26.61 -43.92 6.92
CA ARG A 433 -27.61 -43.01 7.50
C ARG A 433 -27.27 -41.54 7.27
N LEU A 434 -25.98 -41.18 7.30
CA LEU A 434 -25.48 -39.82 7.03
C LEU A 434 -25.88 -39.37 5.62
N ALA A 435 -25.67 -40.22 4.61
CA ALA A 435 -26.11 -39.95 3.23
C ALA A 435 -27.64 -39.73 3.10
N THR A 436 -28.45 -40.29 4.00
CA THR A 436 -29.90 -40.02 4.09
C THR A 436 -30.19 -38.71 4.83
N LEU A 437 -29.49 -38.43 5.94
CA LEU A 437 -29.61 -37.18 6.69
C LEU A 437 -29.27 -35.97 5.81
N LEU A 438 -28.19 -36.04 5.03
CA LEU A 438 -27.79 -34.96 4.11
C LEU A 438 -28.91 -34.59 3.13
N LYS A 439 -29.58 -35.59 2.53
CA LYS A 439 -30.75 -35.39 1.66
C LYS A 439 -31.94 -34.78 2.40
N PHE A 440 -32.21 -35.24 3.62
CA PHE A 440 -33.28 -34.69 4.47
C PHE A 440 -33.01 -33.22 4.82
N MET A 441 -31.77 -32.89 5.19
CA MET A 441 -31.36 -31.52 5.49
C MET A 441 -31.50 -30.60 4.27
N ARG A 442 -31.14 -31.08 3.06
CA ARG A 442 -31.36 -30.38 1.78
C ARG A 442 -32.84 -30.14 1.45
N TRP A 443 -33.76 -30.96 1.95
CA TRP A 443 -35.21 -30.74 1.78
C TRP A 443 -35.81 -29.75 2.78
N PHE A 444 -35.22 -29.65 3.97
CA PHE A 444 -35.73 -28.82 5.08
C PHE A 444 -34.73 -27.72 5.50
N GLU A 445 -34.05 -27.11 4.52
CA GLU A 445 -32.85 -26.30 4.76
C GLU A 445 -33.06 -25.16 5.76
N ILE A 446 -34.21 -24.48 5.69
CA ILE A 446 -34.56 -23.35 6.58
C ILE A 446 -34.63 -23.79 8.05
N PHE A 447 -35.07 -25.02 8.31
CA PHE A 447 -35.12 -25.57 9.68
C PHE A 447 -33.71 -25.88 10.20
N PHE A 448 -32.84 -26.44 9.36
CA PHE A 448 -31.46 -26.76 9.72
C PHE A 448 -30.50 -25.56 9.64
N ALA A 449 -30.95 -24.42 9.09
CA ALA A 449 -30.17 -23.22 8.85
C ALA A 449 -29.46 -22.65 10.09
N LEU A 450 -30.00 -22.91 11.29
CA LEU A 450 -29.54 -22.34 12.56
C LEU A 450 -29.38 -23.39 13.68
N LEU A 451 -29.69 -24.67 13.43
CA LEU A 451 -29.58 -25.71 14.46
C LEU A 451 -28.11 -26.11 14.66
N PRO A 452 -27.60 -26.19 15.91
CA PRO A 452 -26.25 -26.68 16.19
C PRO A 452 -26.00 -28.09 15.65
N LEU A 453 -24.84 -28.31 15.03
CA LEU A 453 -24.45 -29.58 14.43
C LEU A 453 -24.57 -30.77 15.40
N LYS A 454 -23.99 -30.65 16.61
CA LYS A 454 -24.03 -31.74 17.62
C LYS A 454 -25.46 -32.02 18.12
N LEU A 455 -26.36 -31.03 18.09
CA LEU A 455 -27.78 -31.24 18.40
C LEU A 455 -28.48 -32.04 17.29
N VAL A 456 -28.25 -31.70 16.02
CA VAL A 456 -28.83 -32.44 14.88
C VAL A 456 -28.36 -33.89 14.87
N PHE A 457 -27.07 -34.15 15.06
CA PHE A 457 -26.55 -35.52 15.11
C PHE A 457 -27.20 -36.34 16.25
N LYS A 458 -27.38 -35.73 17.43
CA LYS A 458 -28.12 -36.35 18.55
C LYS A 458 -29.59 -36.61 18.21
N MET A 459 -30.28 -35.68 17.55
CA MET A 459 -31.69 -35.85 17.12
C MET A 459 -31.88 -36.99 16.12
N PHE A 460 -30.88 -37.29 15.29
CA PHE A 460 -30.90 -38.38 14.31
C PHE A 460 -30.20 -39.66 14.81
N PHE A 461 -29.98 -39.77 16.13
CA PHE A 461 -29.45 -40.95 16.82
C PHE A 461 -28.05 -41.39 16.36
N PHE A 462 -27.19 -40.44 15.99
CA PHE A 462 -25.77 -40.72 15.77
C PHE A 462 -25.03 -40.98 17.08
N SER A 463 -24.06 -41.90 17.06
CA SER A 463 -23.24 -42.20 18.23
C SER A 463 -22.35 -41.01 18.60
N GLU A 464 -21.95 -40.92 19.88
CA GLU A 464 -20.99 -39.91 20.31
C GLU A 464 -19.62 -40.13 19.66
N GLU A 465 -19.22 -41.39 19.43
CA GLU A 465 -18.02 -41.74 18.70
C GLU A 465 -18.07 -41.18 17.27
N PHE A 466 -19.04 -41.57 16.44
CA PHE A 466 -19.18 -41.06 15.07
C PHE A 466 -19.28 -39.53 15.00
N THR A 467 -20.00 -38.92 15.95
CA THR A 467 -20.13 -37.46 16.00
C THR A 467 -18.79 -36.81 16.28
N ASN A 468 -18.07 -37.27 17.30
CA ASN A 468 -16.83 -36.64 17.77
C ASN A 468 -15.61 -36.99 16.89
N THR A 469 -15.50 -38.21 16.36
CA THR A 469 -14.32 -38.67 15.59
C THR A 469 -14.43 -38.42 14.09
N ILE A 470 -15.64 -38.34 13.52
CA ILE A 470 -15.86 -38.17 12.07
C ILE A 470 -16.52 -36.83 11.77
N ALA A 471 -17.72 -36.57 12.29
CA ALA A 471 -18.51 -35.42 11.85
C ALA A 471 -17.97 -34.05 12.30
N LEU A 472 -17.43 -33.96 13.54
CA LEU A 472 -16.80 -32.73 14.01
C LEU A 472 -15.47 -32.43 13.26
N PRO A 473 -14.50 -33.36 13.13
CA PRO A 473 -13.29 -33.13 12.31
C PRO A 473 -13.59 -32.72 10.86
N MET A 474 -14.57 -33.37 10.19
CA MET A 474 -15.03 -32.98 8.86
C MET A 474 -15.49 -31.51 8.77
N THR A 475 -16.04 -30.96 9.84
CA THR A 475 -16.56 -29.57 9.86
C THR A 475 -15.48 -28.57 10.28
N ALA A 476 -14.61 -28.95 11.21
CA ALA A 476 -13.60 -28.07 11.80
C ALA A 476 -12.60 -27.54 10.78
N LEU A 477 -12.15 -28.41 9.86
CA LEU A 477 -11.16 -28.11 8.80
C LEU A 477 -11.52 -26.86 7.98
N PHE A 478 -12.75 -26.77 7.46
CA PHE A 478 -13.10 -25.76 6.45
C PHE A 478 -13.38 -24.37 7.04
N LEU A 479 -13.95 -24.30 8.24
CA LEU A 479 -14.40 -23.04 8.83
C LEU A 479 -13.42 -22.44 9.84
N GLY A 480 -12.31 -23.14 10.15
CA GLY A 480 -11.44 -22.76 11.26
C GLY A 480 -12.18 -22.67 12.60
N THR A 481 -13.25 -23.45 12.78
CA THR A 481 -14.17 -23.32 13.92
C THR A 481 -13.64 -23.91 15.22
N GLY A 482 -12.58 -24.70 15.15
CA GLY A 482 -11.95 -25.34 16.29
C GLY A 482 -12.94 -25.98 17.25
N ASN A 483 -12.79 -25.72 18.56
CA ASN A 483 -13.67 -26.27 19.60
C ASN A 483 -15.07 -25.63 19.67
N GLU A 484 -15.43 -24.73 18.74
CA GLU A 484 -16.80 -24.24 18.55
C GLU A 484 -17.58 -25.01 17.47
N THR A 485 -16.94 -25.95 16.77
CA THR A 485 -17.54 -26.83 15.76
C THR A 485 -18.87 -27.49 16.20
N PRO A 486 -19.04 -27.99 17.45
CA PRO A 486 -20.33 -28.52 17.92
C PRO A 486 -21.51 -27.54 17.82
N ARG A 487 -21.22 -26.22 17.82
CA ARG A 487 -22.19 -25.12 17.81
C ARG A 487 -22.34 -24.43 16.45
N VAL A 488 -21.64 -24.89 15.42
CA VAL A 488 -21.82 -24.46 14.03
C VAL A 488 -23.21 -24.86 13.52
N PRO A 489 -23.89 -24.07 12.67
CA PRO A 489 -25.13 -24.49 12.03
C PRO A 489 -24.96 -25.75 11.19
N ALA A 490 -25.88 -26.70 11.35
CA ALA A 490 -25.80 -27.99 10.68
C ALA A 490 -25.84 -27.88 9.15
N ILE A 491 -26.46 -26.84 8.57
CA ILE A 491 -26.30 -26.53 7.14
C ILE A 491 -24.83 -26.52 6.72
N MET A 492 -23.92 -25.90 7.47
CA MET A 492 -22.53 -25.76 6.99
C MET A 492 -21.86 -27.12 6.76
N PHE A 493 -22.14 -28.09 7.63
CA PHE A 493 -21.69 -29.47 7.43
C PHE A 493 -22.38 -30.16 6.25
N GLU A 494 -23.71 -30.03 6.12
CA GLU A 494 -24.43 -30.58 4.97
C GLU A 494 -23.88 -30.02 3.66
N ARG A 495 -23.70 -28.71 3.65
CA ARG A 495 -23.15 -27.89 2.60
C ARG A 495 -21.75 -28.37 2.20
N LEU A 496 -20.89 -28.78 3.14
CA LEU A 496 -19.58 -29.34 2.82
C LEU A 496 -19.63 -30.68 2.07
N CYS A 497 -20.69 -31.45 2.26
CA CYS A 497 -20.83 -32.80 1.71
C CYS A 497 -21.68 -32.86 0.42
N THR A 498 -22.57 -31.89 0.20
CA THR A 498 -23.58 -31.93 -0.89
C THR A 498 -23.39 -30.90 -2.00
N SER A 499 -22.53 -29.89 -1.83
CA SER A 499 -22.36 -28.83 -2.83
C SER A 499 -21.21 -29.08 -3.79
N PRO A 500 -21.47 -29.11 -5.11
CA PRO A 500 -20.44 -29.24 -6.13
C PRO A 500 -19.57 -27.97 -6.31
N THR A 501 -19.86 -26.87 -5.62
CA THR A 501 -19.14 -25.60 -5.83
C THR A 501 -18.07 -25.32 -4.79
N TYR A 502 -18.40 -25.40 -3.49
CA TYR A 502 -17.45 -25.20 -2.38
C TYR A 502 -17.35 -26.43 -1.46
N GLY A 503 -18.14 -27.48 -1.70
CA GLY A 503 -18.21 -28.64 -0.81
C GLY A 503 -16.93 -29.45 -0.85
N MET A 504 -16.07 -29.26 0.14
CA MET A 504 -14.79 -29.97 0.24
C MET A 504 -14.98 -31.50 0.19
N TRP A 505 -16.03 -32.02 0.80
CA TRP A 505 -16.36 -33.45 0.85
C TRP A 505 -17.37 -33.87 -0.22
N TYR A 506 -17.49 -33.10 -1.31
CA TYR A 506 -18.40 -33.42 -2.41
C TYR A 506 -17.75 -34.36 -3.46
N PRO A 507 -18.47 -35.39 -3.92
CA PRO A 507 -19.75 -35.89 -3.40
C PRO A 507 -19.56 -36.75 -2.14
N SER A 508 -20.49 -36.66 -1.18
CA SER A 508 -20.51 -37.53 0.00
C SER A 508 -20.49 -39.02 -0.37
N ASP A 509 -19.65 -39.82 0.27
CA ASP A 509 -19.56 -41.26 0.02
C ASP A 509 -20.37 -42.08 1.04
N LYS A 510 -21.28 -42.92 0.54
CA LYS A 510 -22.05 -43.89 1.34
C LYS A 510 -21.22 -45.07 1.86
N ASN A 511 -19.99 -45.23 1.38
CA ASN A 511 -19.06 -46.28 1.80
C ASN A 511 -18.07 -45.76 2.85
N THR A 512 -17.41 -44.63 2.61
CA THR A 512 -16.28 -44.17 3.46
C THR A 512 -16.42 -42.73 3.98
N VAL A 513 -17.64 -42.19 4.06
CA VAL A 513 -18.03 -40.75 4.24
C VAL A 513 -17.48 -39.79 3.18
N VAL A 514 -16.22 -39.98 2.77
CA VAL A 514 -15.50 -39.20 1.77
C VAL A 514 -14.52 -40.12 1.01
N SER A 515 -14.37 -39.87 -0.28
CA SER A 515 -13.41 -40.59 -1.15
C SER A 515 -12.77 -39.70 -2.22
N ASN A 516 -13.02 -38.39 -2.20
CA ASN A 516 -12.36 -37.42 -3.06
C ASN A 516 -11.05 -36.92 -2.43
N LYS A 517 -10.12 -36.46 -3.28
CA LYS A 517 -9.02 -35.59 -2.88
C LYS A 517 -9.41 -34.17 -3.29
N PRO A 518 -9.81 -33.28 -2.36
CA PRO A 518 -10.37 -31.99 -2.73
C PRO A 518 -9.33 -31.12 -3.44
N PRO A 519 -9.62 -30.57 -4.63
CA PRO A 519 -8.69 -29.69 -5.34
C PRO A 519 -8.65 -28.32 -4.64
N MET A 520 -7.47 -27.95 -4.19
CA MET A 520 -7.18 -26.72 -3.44
C MET A 520 -6.09 -25.92 -4.16
N ILE A 521 -5.94 -24.66 -3.76
CA ILE A 521 -4.87 -23.77 -4.20
C ILE A 521 -4.07 -23.27 -2.99
N VAL A 522 -2.75 -23.22 -3.13
CA VAL A 522 -1.76 -22.86 -2.13
C VAL A 522 -1.27 -21.45 -2.42
N PHE A 523 -1.25 -20.58 -1.42
CA PHE A 523 -0.99 -19.15 -1.63
C PHE A 523 0.51 -18.82 -1.70
N PRO A 524 0.89 -17.75 -2.43
CA PRO A 524 2.27 -17.31 -2.55
C PRO A 524 2.85 -16.84 -1.21
N LYS A 525 4.15 -16.51 -1.20
CA LYS A 525 4.87 -15.93 -0.06
C LYS A 525 4.21 -14.62 0.39
N PHE A 526 3.35 -14.69 1.41
CA PHE A 526 2.47 -13.59 1.79
C PHE A 526 3.18 -12.30 2.18
N SER A 527 4.30 -12.36 2.91
CA SER A 527 5.04 -11.14 3.28
C SER A 527 5.58 -10.38 2.04
N GLU A 528 5.93 -11.10 0.97
CA GLU A 528 6.41 -10.49 -0.28
C GLU A 528 5.23 -9.95 -1.11
N PHE A 529 4.15 -10.73 -1.24
CA PHE A 529 2.91 -10.31 -1.90
C PHE A 529 2.32 -9.02 -1.28
N TYR A 530 2.16 -8.98 0.04
CA TYR A 530 1.59 -7.82 0.73
C TYR A 530 2.50 -6.59 0.71
N GLU A 531 3.82 -6.77 0.68
CA GLU A 531 4.76 -5.66 0.52
C GLU A 531 4.80 -5.12 -0.92
N THR A 532 4.70 -5.99 -1.94
CA THR A 532 4.48 -5.54 -3.33
C THR A 532 3.17 -4.75 -3.43
N TRP A 533 2.09 -5.28 -2.87
CA TRP A 533 0.79 -4.61 -2.89
C TRP A 533 0.81 -3.28 -2.12
N ARG A 534 1.56 -3.18 -1.01
CA ARG A 534 1.77 -1.91 -0.30
C ARG A 534 2.45 -0.86 -1.19
N LYS A 535 3.47 -1.26 -1.95
CA LYS A 535 4.19 -0.37 -2.89
C LYS A 535 3.29 0.08 -4.04
N ASP A 536 2.50 -0.84 -4.62
CA ASP A 536 1.47 -0.53 -5.63
C ASP A 536 0.49 0.53 -5.11
N LEU A 537 -0.05 0.36 -3.90
CA LEU A 537 -0.95 1.35 -3.27
C LEU A 537 -0.28 2.72 -3.11
N ILE A 538 0.97 2.77 -2.61
CA ILE A 538 1.72 4.02 -2.45
C ILE A 538 1.94 4.70 -3.81
N SER A 539 2.30 3.96 -4.87
CA SER A 539 2.45 4.51 -6.22
C SER A 539 1.15 5.04 -6.84
N ARG A 540 -0.01 4.65 -6.30
CA ARG A 540 -1.35 5.18 -6.67
C ARG A 540 -1.80 6.33 -5.78
N GLY A 541 -0.91 6.89 -4.94
CA GLY A 541 -1.20 8.01 -4.06
C GLY A 541 -1.92 7.66 -2.75
N VAL A 542 -1.96 6.39 -2.35
CA VAL A 542 -2.50 5.99 -1.03
C VAL A 542 -1.48 6.28 0.06
N THR A 543 -1.85 7.07 1.06
CA THR A 543 -1.03 7.27 2.26
C THR A 543 -1.11 6.03 3.15
N VAL A 544 -0.04 5.23 3.20
CA VAL A 544 0.02 4.03 4.05
C VAL A 544 0.85 4.33 5.32
N ARG A 545 0.24 4.19 6.51
CA ARG A 545 0.89 4.39 7.81
C ARG A 545 0.78 3.13 8.68
N LEU A 546 1.85 2.33 8.66
CA LEU A 546 2.00 1.18 9.56
C LEU A 546 2.46 1.65 10.94
N SER A 547 2.38 0.79 11.96
CA SER A 547 2.61 1.14 13.37
C SER A 547 1.83 2.39 13.82
N THR A 548 0.57 2.51 13.39
CA THR A 548 -0.35 3.61 13.66
C THR A 548 -1.68 3.05 14.16
N GLU A 549 -1.90 3.06 15.47
CA GLU A 549 -3.11 2.49 16.09
C GLU A 549 -4.27 3.50 16.13
N LEU A 550 -5.43 3.12 15.61
CA LEU A 550 -6.70 3.80 15.91
C LEU A 550 -7.11 3.49 17.36
N THR A 551 -7.13 4.52 18.20
CA THR A 551 -7.46 4.39 19.63
C THR A 551 -8.93 4.70 19.93
N GLU A 552 -9.47 5.77 19.35
CA GLU A 552 -10.84 6.25 19.58
C GLU A 552 -11.41 6.88 18.30
N ILE A 553 -12.69 6.62 18.02
CA ILE A 553 -13.50 7.38 17.07
C ILE A 553 -14.29 8.40 17.88
N VAL A 554 -13.79 9.63 17.91
CA VAL A 554 -14.30 10.74 18.74
C VAL A 554 -15.65 11.23 18.24
N GLN A 555 -15.79 11.36 16.92
CA GLN A 555 -17.01 11.85 16.26
C GLN A 555 -17.25 11.08 14.97
N ARG A 556 -18.53 10.88 14.64
CA ARG A 556 -18.99 10.45 13.32
C ARG A 556 -20.43 10.88 13.11
N ASN A 557 -20.64 11.92 12.30
CA ASN A 557 -21.94 12.53 12.06
C ASN A 557 -21.98 13.20 10.68
N LYS A 558 -23.01 13.99 10.37
CA LYS A 558 -23.17 14.70 9.08
C LYS A 558 -22.02 15.66 8.68
N HIS A 559 -21.05 15.89 9.57
CA HIS A 559 -19.84 16.69 9.36
C HIS A 559 -18.58 15.81 9.21
N GLY A 560 -18.74 14.52 8.90
CA GLY A 560 -17.65 13.56 8.77
C GLY A 560 -17.28 12.87 10.09
N VAL A 561 -16.06 12.36 10.12
CA VAL A 561 -15.47 11.51 11.15
C VAL A 561 -14.26 12.21 11.77
N VAL A 562 -14.10 12.10 13.09
CA VAL A 562 -12.90 12.51 13.82
C VAL A 562 -12.37 11.32 14.60
N VAL A 563 -11.08 11.03 14.46
CA VAL A 563 -10.39 9.89 15.08
C VAL A 563 -9.19 10.34 15.90
N LYS A 564 -8.77 9.51 16.85
CA LYS A 564 -7.47 9.61 17.54
C LYS A 564 -6.55 8.48 17.13
N LEU A 565 -5.41 8.83 16.57
CA LEU A 565 -4.36 7.89 16.21
C LEU A 565 -3.17 8.05 17.16
N LYS A 566 -2.46 6.95 17.45
CA LYS A 566 -1.16 7.00 18.12
C LYS A 566 -0.10 6.22 17.33
N PRO A 567 1.17 6.64 17.34
CA PRO A 567 2.26 5.80 16.85
C PRO A 567 2.42 4.59 17.78
N ARG A 568 2.95 3.50 17.23
CA ARG A 568 3.38 2.29 17.93
C ARG A 568 4.88 2.09 17.71
N THR A 569 5.56 1.50 18.69
CA THR A 569 6.93 1.04 18.52
C THR A 569 6.92 -0.35 17.88
N PRO A 570 7.57 -0.56 16.71
CA PRO A 570 7.68 -1.87 16.09
C PRO A 570 8.35 -2.91 17.01
N ALA A 571 7.71 -4.06 17.17
CA ALA A 571 8.30 -5.22 17.83
C ALA A 571 9.31 -5.95 16.89
N PRO A 572 10.40 -6.57 17.40
CA PRO A 572 11.38 -7.26 16.56
C PRO A 572 10.84 -8.45 15.75
N ASP A 573 9.69 -8.98 16.14
CA ASP A 573 8.98 -10.07 15.48
C ASP A 573 7.80 -9.59 14.60
N HIS A 574 7.74 -8.28 14.38
CA HIS A 574 6.71 -7.53 13.65
C HIS A 574 5.30 -7.57 14.29
N HIS A 575 5.15 -8.15 15.49
CA HIS A 575 3.85 -8.33 16.14
C HIS A 575 3.67 -7.39 17.33
N ASN A 576 3.30 -6.14 17.04
CA ASN A 576 3.05 -5.12 18.05
C ASN A 576 1.97 -5.58 19.06
N PRO A 577 2.27 -5.67 20.37
CA PRO A 577 1.32 -6.18 21.35
C PRO A 577 0.14 -5.23 21.55
N ALA A 578 -1.04 -5.82 21.80
CA ALA A 578 -2.26 -5.09 22.09
C ALA A 578 -2.06 -4.16 23.31
N GLY A 579 -2.42 -2.88 23.17
CA GLY A 579 -2.32 -1.90 24.25
C GLY A 579 -0.89 -1.43 24.62
N GLY A 580 0.16 -1.89 23.93
CA GLY A 580 1.51 -1.35 24.09
C GLY A 580 1.60 0.14 23.74
N ASP A 581 2.71 0.78 24.10
CA ASP A 581 2.93 2.23 23.98
C ASP A 581 1.79 3.05 24.63
N PRO A 582 1.53 2.88 25.94
CA PRO A 582 0.40 3.54 26.61
C PRO A 582 0.55 5.06 26.68
N ASP A 583 1.80 5.55 26.81
CA ASP A 583 2.15 6.96 26.98
C ASP A 583 2.44 7.68 25.64
N ALA A 584 2.26 7.00 24.49
CA ALA A 584 2.47 7.59 23.18
C ALA A 584 1.45 8.71 22.90
N PRO A 585 1.88 9.86 22.34
CA PRO A 585 0.99 11.00 22.09
C PRO A 585 -0.09 10.64 21.06
N GLN A 586 -1.32 11.06 21.32
CA GLN A 586 -2.46 10.86 20.42
C GLN A 586 -2.70 12.13 19.59
N GLY A 587 -2.76 11.98 18.27
CA GLY A 587 -3.15 13.03 17.33
C GLY A 587 -4.63 12.88 16.93
N GLU A 588 -5.36 13.99 16.83
CA GLU A 588 -6.72 14.00 16.27
C GLU A 588 -6.70 14.32 14.77
N GLU A 589 -7.39 13.49 13.98
CA GLU A 589 -7.47 13.61 12.52
C GLU A 589 -8.92 13.56 12.02
N LYS A 590 -9.17 14.19 10.86
CA LYS A 590 -10.51 14.37 10.30
C LYS A 590 -10.64 13.74 8.92
N TYR A 591 -11.69 12.97 8.72
CA TYR A 591 -12.00 12.23 7.49
C TYR A 591 -13.48 12.38 7.12
N ASP A 592 -13.84 12.17 5.86
CA ASP A 592 -15.23 12.20 5.42
C ASP A 592 -15.92 10.84 5.62
N GLU A 593 -15.18 9.75 5.46
CA GLU A 593 -15.66 8.37 5.65
C GLU A 593 -14.61 7.47 6.33
N LEU A 594 -15.12 6.43 7.00
CA LEU A 594 -14.33 5.42 7.71
C LEU A 594 -14.69 4.02 7.21
N VAL A 595 -13.67 3.20 6.95
CA VAL A 595 -13.79 1.76 6.72
C VAL A 595 -12.99 1.01 7.78
N LEU A 596 -13.69 0.29 8.66
CA LEU A 596 -13.10 -0.54 9.69
C LEU A 596 -12.84 -1.95 9.14
N CYS A 597 -11.58 -2.24 8.88
CA CYS A 597 -11.07 -3.52 8.39
C CYS A 597 -10.38 -4.36 9.48
N CYS A 598 -10.84 -4.17 10.73
CA CYS A 598 -10.39 -4.87 11.93
C CYS A 598 -11.46 -5.84 12.47
N LEU A 599 -11.14 -6.60 13.53
CA LEU A 599 -12.06 -7.53 14.17
C LEU A 599 -13.27 -6.82 14.81
N ALA A 600 -14.41 -7.52 14.93
CA ALA A 600 -15.68 -6.93 15.36
C ALA A 600 -15.63 -6.34 16.78
N ASP A 601 -14.93 -6.99 17.70
CA ASP A 601 -14.67 -6.54 19.07
C ASP A 601 -13.80 -5.27 19.09
N THR A 602 -12.76 -5.22 18.24
CA THR A 602 -11.87 -4.08 18.07
C THR A 602 -12.64 -2.90 17.48
N ALA A 603 -13.45 -3.12 16.44
CA ALA A 603 -14.35 -2.12 15.88
C ALA A 603 -15.33 -1.58 16.95
N LYS A 604 -15.92 -2.46 17.77
CA LYS A 604 -16.80 -2.08 18.89
C LYS A 604 -16.06 -1.26 19.96
N ARG A 605 -14.80 -1.60 20.26
CA ARG A 605 -13.93 -0.87 21.20
C ARG A 605 -13.66 0.55 20.72
N VAL A 606 -13.13 0.71 19.51
CA VAL A 606 -12.74 2.05 18.97
C VAL A 606 -13.94 2.95 18.70
N LEU A 607 -15.10 2.39 18.34
CA LEU A 607 -16.35 3.18 18.24
C LEU A 607 -16.84 3.69 19.61
N GLY A 608 -16.52 3.00 20.71
CA GLY A 608 -16.71 3.45 22.09
C GLY A 608 -18.05 4.13 22.39
N LYS A 609 -18.01 5.44 22.64
CA LYS A 609 -19.19 6.26 22.95
C LYS A 609 -20.03 6.58 21.71
N THR A 610 -19.44 6.65 20.52
CA THR A 610 -20.17 6.95 19.26
C THR A 610 -20.94 5.73 18.72
N ALA A 611 -20.61 4.51 19.15
CA ALA A 611 -21.34 3.30 18.75
C ALA A 611 -22.83 3.37 19.11
N SER A 612 -23.71 3.17 18.11
CA SER A 612 -25.15 3.04 18.32
C SER A 612 -25.49 1.74 19.05
N TRP A 613 -26.70 1.65 19.60
CA TRP A 613 -27.19 0.42 20.23
C TRP A 613 -27.15 -0.80 19.29
N LYS A 614 -27.44 -0.60 17.99
CA LYS A 614 -27.38 -1.68 16.99
C LYS A 614 -25.96 -2.19 16.80
N GLU A 615 -24.99 -1.29 16.62
CA GLU A 615 -23.56 -1.66 16.49
C GLU A 615 -23.06 -2.36 17.75
N LYS A 616 -23.33 -1.82 18.94
CA LYS A 616 -22.93 -2.44 20.22
C LYS A 616 -23.47 -3.87 20.36
N LYS A 617 -24.70 -4.12 19.91
CA LYS A 617 -25.36 -5.44 19.94
C LYS A 617 -24.80 -6.39 18.89
N VAL A 618 -24.72 -5.96 17.63
CA VAL A 618 -24.29 -6.79 16.49
C VAL A 618 -22.81 -7.14 16.60
N LEU A 619 -21.94 -6.13 16.73
CA LEU A 619 -20.50 -6.35 16.90
C LEU A 619 -20.19 -7.13 18.20
N GLY A 620 -20.98 -6.89 19.25
CA GLY A 620 -20.90 -7.61 20.52
C GLY A 620 -21.49 -9.03 20.52
N SER A 621 -22.06 -9.49 19.40
CA SER A 621 -22.55 -10.87 19.23
C SER A 621 -21.57 -11.77 18.48
N ALA A 622 -20.51 -11.20 17.89
CA ALA A 622 -19.35 -11.96 17.44
C ALA A 622 -18.63 -12.55 18.66
N LYS A 623 -18.16 -13.79 18.51
CA LYS A 623 -17.42 -14.53 19.55
C LYS A 623 -16.04 -14.85 19.01
N PHE A 624 -15.07 -14.81 19.90
CA PHE A 624 -13.67 -15.06 19.57
C PHE A 624 -13.09 -16.13 20.50
N SER A 625 -12.00 -16.74 20.05
CA SER A 625 -11.19 -17.72 20.76
C SER A 625 -9.74 -17.26 20.68
N ASP A 626 -9.03 -17.29 21.80
CA ASP A 626 -7.58 -17.10 21.80
C ASP A 626 -6.92 -18.46 21.58
N ASP A 627 -6.37 -18.63 20.38
CA ASP A 627 -5.72 -19.85 19.90
C ASP A 627 -4.21 -19.59 19.74
N ILE A 628 -3.37 -20.63 19.83
CA ILE A 628 -1.92 -20.52 19.61
C ILE A 628 -1.48 -21.51 18.54
N THR A 629 -0.73 -21.03 17.54
CA THR A 629 0.02 -21.88 16.62
C THR A 629 1.45 -22.00 17.12
N ILE A 630 1.90 -23.23 17.33
CA ILE A 630 3.32 -23.55 17.51
C ILE A 630 3.83 -24.08 16.18
N THR A 631 4.82 -23.41 15.61
CA THR A 631 5.55 -23.89 14.42
C THR A 631 6.80 -24.61 14.89
N HIS A 632 6.94 -25.87 14.50
CA HIS A 632 8.02 -26.75 14.96
C HIS A 632 8.44 -27.73 13.87
N ASN A 633 9.57 -28.40 14.08
CA ASN A 633 9.99 -29.56 13.27
C ASN A 633 10.13 -30.85 14.11
N ASP A 634 9.40 -30.91 15.22
CA ASP A 634 9.38 -32.09 16.10
C ASP A 634 8.61 -33.27 15.47
N SER A 635 9.35 -34.10 14.71
CA SER A 635 8.79 -35.28 14.08
C SER A 635 8.41 -36.39 15.07
N ASP A 636 8.97 -36.38 16.29
CA ASP A 636 8.67 -37.40 17.31
C ASP A 636 7.35 -37.09 18.01
N TYR A 637 7.06 -35.80 18.27
CA TYR A 637 5.72 -35.32 18.61
C TYR A 637 4.70 -35.77 17.56
N MET A 638 4.98 -35.57 16.28
CA MET A 638 4.07 -35.95 15.19
C MET A 638 3.85 -37.47 15.11
N LYS A 639 4.90 -38.28 15.25
CA LYS A 639 4.79 -39.76 15.31
C LYS A 639 3.96 -40.23 16.52
N LYS A 640 4.10 -39.55 17.66
CA LYS A 640 3.35 -39.85 18.90
C LYS A 640 1.87 -39.51 18.80
N HIS A 641 1.51 -38.35 18.22
CA HIS A 641 0.15 -37.81 18.28
C HIS A 641 -0.72 -38.01 17.05
N TYR A 642 -0.13 -38.31 15.89
CA TYR A 642 -0.84 -38.38 14.61
C TYR A 642 -0.48 -39.65 13.81
N GLU A 643 -1.27 -39.96 12.77
CA GLU A 643 -0.95 -41.01 11.78
C GLU A 643 -0.39 -40.35 10.50
N ASN A 644 0.93 -40.33 10.39
CA ASN A 644 1.64 -39.62 9.31
C ASN A 644 1.86 -40.48 8.06
N PHE A 645 1.66 -41.81 8.17
CA PHE A 645 2.04 -42.79 7.16
C PHE A 645 0.92 -43.80 6.90
N TYR A 646 0.97 -44.48 5.76
CA TYR A 646 0.07 -45.59 5.47
C TYR A 646 0.33 -46.78 6.42
N ARG A 647 -0.74 -47.40 6.92
CA ARG A 647 -0.71 -48.53 7.84
C ARG A 647 -1.55 -49.69 7.35
N ASP A 648 -0.89 -50.80 7.05
CA ASP A 648 -1.51 -52.07 6.63
C ASP A 648 -2.53 -52.62 7.63
N ASP A 649 -2.28 -52.43 8.93
CA ASP A 649 -3.11 -52.95 10.02
C ASP A 649 -4.40 -52.15 10.24
N LEU A 650 -4.51 -50.94 9.70
CA LEU A 650 -5.68 -50.06 9.81
C LEU A 650 -6.45 -49.90 8.49
N ALA A 651 -5.83 -50.21 7.35
CA ALA A 651 -6.39 -50.02 6.02
C ALA A 651 -7.30 -51.18 5.59
N VAL A 652 -8.46 -50.86 5.00
CA VAL A 652 -9.47 -51.87 4.63
C VAL A 652 -9.66 -51.94 3.11
N ALA A 653 -9.41 -53.13 2.54
CA ALA A 653 -9.53 -53.38 1.10
C ALA A 653 -10.96 -53.64 0.59
N ASN A 654 -11.95 -53.84 1.48
CA ASN A 654 -13.36 -53.98 1.08
C ASN A 654 -14.31 -53.27 2.05
N VAL A 655 -15.14 -52.36 1.55
CA VAL A 655 -16.16 -51.66 2.36
C VAL A 655 -17.51 -51.76 1.66
N ASN A 656 -18.55 -52.15 2.39
CA ASN A 656 -19.92 -52.35 1.86
C ASN A 656 -19.98 -53.29 0.63
N GLY A 657 -19.09 -54.28 0.52
CA GLY A 657 -19.01 -55.15 -0.66
C GLY A 657 -18.35 -54.47 -1.89
N THR A 658 -17.79 -53.27 -1.73
CA THR A 658 -17.04 -52.55 -2.77
C THR A 658 -15.55 -52.75 -2.54
N ASP A 659 -14.82 -53.18 -3.56
CA ASP A 659 -13.36 -53.26 -3.54
C ASP A 659 -12.73 -51.86 -3.43
N GLN A 660 -11.68 -51.74 -2.63
CA GLN A 660 -10.93 -50.51 -2.33
C GLN A 660 -9.41 -50.74 -2.45
N THR A 661 -8.99 -51.88 -3.02
CA THR A 661 -7.58 -52.28 -3.18
C THR A 661 -6.76 -51.23 -3.94
N GLU A 662 -7.33 -50.59 -4.96
CA GLU A 662 -6.67 -49.52 -5.72
C GLU A 662 -6.30 -48.31 -4.85
N ARG A 663 -7.24 -47.85 -3.99
CA ARG A 663 -7.00 -46.75 -3.04
C ARG A 663 -5.92 -47.11 -2.02
N CYS A 664 -5.92 -48.36 -1.54
CA CYS A 664 -4.90 -48.85 -0.62
C CYS A 664 -3.51 -48.90 -1.30
N ASN A 665 -3.44 -49.39 -2.55
CA ASN A 665 -2.20 -49.45 -3.31
C ASN A 665 -1.63 -48.06 -3.61
N PHE A 666 -2.47 -47.09 -3.99
CA PHE A 666 -2.08 -45.69 -4.14
C PHE A 666 -1.53 -45.12 -2.82
N ALA A 667 -2.22 -45.35 -1.71
CA ALA A 667 -1.83 -44.81 -0.42
C ALA A 667 -0.48 -45.35 0.11
N ARG A 668 -0.04 -46.55 -0.31
CA ARG A 668 1.27 -47.10 0.09
C ARG A 668 2.47 -46.25 -0.33
N THR A 669 2.36 -45.48 -1.42
CA THR A 669 3.45 -44.62 -1.91
C THR A 669 3.08 -43.14 -1.90
N GLU A 670 1.81 -42.79 -2.10
CA GLU A 670 1.35 -41.41 -2.29
C GLU A 670 0.63 -40.80 -1.07
N TYR A 671 0.50 -41.51 0.06
CA TYR A 671 -0.17 -40.96 1.25
C TYR A 671 0.70 -39.94 1.97
N ARG A 672 0.54 -38.67 1.57
CA ARG A 672 1.15 -37.48 2.18
C ARG A 672 0.10 -36.59 2.86
N PRO A 673 -0.35 -36.89 4.11
CA PRO A 673 -1.32 -36.04 4.80
C PRO A 673 -0.77 -34.61 5.02
N MET A 674 -1.60 -33.63 4.68
CA MET A 674 -1.31 -32.20 4.77
C MET A 674 -1.95 -31.56 6.00
N TYR A 675 -3.03 -32.18 6.50
CA TYR A 675 -3.84 -31.66 7.59
C TYR A 675 -4.24 -32.77 8.55
N TYR A 676 -4.11 -32.49 9.85
CA TYR A 676 -4.35 -33.43 10.92
C TYR A 676 -5.34 -32.85 11.93
N ILE A 677 -6.17 -33.73 12.48
CA ILE A 677 -7.02 -33.44 13.63
C ILE A 677 -6.95 -34.65 14.56
N LYS A 678 -6.61 -34.44 15.83
CA LYS A 678 -6.83 -35.45 16.89
C LYS A 678 -7.86 -34.95 17.89
N MET A 679 -8.47 -35.88 18.59
CA MET A 679 -9.31 -35.61 19.75
C MET A 679 -8.49 -35.79 21.03
N TYR A 680 -8.77 -35.01 22.07
CA TYR A 680 -8.16 -35.27 23.38
C TYR A 680 -8.77 -36.54 24.02
N PRO A 681 -7.97 -37.46 24.59
CA PRO A 681 -8.48 -38.66 25.27
C PRO A 681 -9.45 -38.34 26.41
N GLU A 682 -9.23 -37.23 27.12
CA GLU A 682 -9.98 -36.78 28.30
C GLU A 682 -11.36 -36.20 27.94
N ASP A 683 -11.46 -35.46 26.82
CA ASP A 683 -12.71 -34.98 26.24
C ASP A 683 -12.65 -35.10 24.71
N LYS A 684 -13.20 -36.21 24.19
CA LYS A 684 -13.23 -36.48 22.75
C LYS A 684 -14.01 -35.44 21.93
N SER A 685 -14.74 -34.51 22.55
CA SER A 685 -15.41 -33.41 21.83
C SER A 685 -14.52 -32.18 21.60
N LYS A 686 -13.27 -32.23 22.07
CA LYS A 686 -12.22 -31.22 21.89
C LYS A 686 -11.17 -31.72 20.91
N LEU A 687 -10.65 -30.80 20.11
CA LEU A 687 -9.74 -31.07 19.01
C LEU A 687 -8.40 -30.35 19.20
N GLU A 688 -7.34 -30.98 18.72
CA GLU A 688 -6.08 -30.35 18.37
C GLU A 688 -5.89 -30.49 16.86
N MET A 689 -5.41 -29.44 16.20
CA MET A 689 -5.29 -29.36 14.74
C MET A 689 -3.82 -29.19 14.38
N CYS A 690 -3.34 -29.81 13.30
CA CYS A 690 -1.98 -29.57 12.81
C CYS A 690 -1.96 -29.51 11.28
N PHE A 691 -1.11 -28.65 10.72
CA PHE A 691 -0.71 -28.72 9.31
C PHE A 691 0.68 -29.34 9.20
N ASP A 692 0.90 -30.18 8.19
CA ASP A 692 2.24 -30.43 7.66
C ASP A 692 2.46 -29.44 6.51
N CYS A 693 3.21 -28.38 6.82
CA CYS A 693 3.46 -27.28 5.90
C CYS A 693 4.41 -27.70 4.77
N THR A 694 5.23 -28.72 4.96
CA THR A 694 6.12 -29.27 3.94
C THR A 694 5.33 -30.04 2.87
N ASN A 695 4.33 -30.82 3.27
CA ASN A 695 3.39 -31.46 2.37
C ASN A 695 2.41 -30.47 1.72
N TYR A 696 1.98 -29.43 2.44
CA TYR A 696 0.93 -28.51 1.98
C TYR A 696 1.44 -27.31 1.16
N GLN A 697 2.50 -26.63 1.61
CA GLN A 697 2.95 -25.38 0.99
C GLN A 697 3.89 -25.65 -0.21
N SER A 698 3.79 -24.82 -1.24
CA SER A 698 4.25 -25.14 -2.61
C SER A 698 5.71 -24.79 -2.92
N GLN A 699 6.41 -24.13 -1.99
CA GLN A 699 7.83 -23.76 -2.06
C GLN A 699 8.78 -24.86 -1.59
N PHE A 700 8.28 -25.82 -0.82
CA PHE A 700 9.07 -26.95 -0.33
C PHE A 700 9.39 -27.95 -1.45
N PRO A 701 10.51 -28.69 -1.36
CA PRO A 701 10.78 -29.79 -2.25
C PRO A 701 9.70 -30.87 -2.23
N GLU A 702 9.57 -31.61 -3.32
CA GLU A 702 8.64 -32.75 -3.43
C GLU A 702 9.03 -33.90 -2.48
N LYS A 703 10.33 -34.05 -2.22
CA LYS A 703 10.87 -35.06 -1.30
C LYS A 703 11.75 -34.37 -0.25
N VAL A 704 11.27 -34.39 0.98
CA VAL A 704 11.94 -33.94 2.19
C VAL A 704 11.85 -35.10 3.20
N PRO A 705 12.92 -35.46 3.92
CA PRO A 705 12.86 -36.40 5.04
C PRO A 705 11.86 -35.94 6.11
N PHE A 706 11.09 -36.84 6.70
CA PHE A 706 10.02 -36.47 7.65
C PHE A 706 10.55 -35.75 8.91
N GLU A 707 11.78 -36.06 9.33
CA GLU A 707 12.52 -35.41 10.41
C GLU A 707 12.91 -33.94 10.11
N GLN A 708 12.76 -33.52 8.85
CA GLN A 708 13.00 -32.18 8.33
C GLN A 708 11.70 -31.45 7.93
N HIS A 709 10.52 -32.07 8.07
CA HIS A 709 9.24 -31.41 7.83
C HIS A 709 8.98 -30.28 8.83
N ILE A 710 8.20 -29.29 8.41
CA ILE A 710 7.71 -28.21 9.27
C ILE A 710 6.22 -28.41 9.53
N PHE A 711 5.87 -28.34 10.80
CA PHE A 711 4.52 -28.53 11.31
C PHE A 711 4.01 -27.24 11.96
N GLN A 712 2.71 -27.00 11.84
CA GLN A 712 1.99 -25.94 12.57
C GLN A 712 0.89 -26.58 13.41
N THR A 713 1.21 -26.91 14.67
CA THR A 713 0.24 -27.44 15.63
C THR A 713 -0.51 -26.28 16.27
N ILE A 714 -1.83 -26.36 16.26
CA ILE A 714 -2.76 -25.31 16.69
C ILE A 714 -3.55 -25.79 17.90
N TYR A 715 -3.36 -25.09 19.01
CA TYR A 715 -4.06 -25.31 20.26
C TYR A 715 -5.15 -24.26 20.43
N LEU A 716 -6.35 -24.74 20.75
CA LEU A 716 -7.59 -23.98 20.58
C LEU A 716 -8.14 -23.57 21.95
N ASN A 717 -8.57 -22.32 22.05
CA ASN A 717 -9.24 -21.71 23.20
C ASN A 717 -8.49 -21.82 24.53
N LYS A 718 -7.52 -20.92 24.73
CA LYS A 718 -6.71 -20.81 25.94
C LYS A 718 -7.53 -20.84 27.23
N ASP A 719 -8.52 -19.96 27.35
CA ASP A 719 -9.25 -19.73 28.59
C ASP A 719 -10.07 -20.95 29.05
N ARG A 720 -10.50 -21.80 28.13
CA ARG A 720 -11.39 -22.94 28.41
C ARG A 720 -10.70 -24.29 28.32
N ASP A 721 -9.87 -24.49 27.32
CA ASP A 721 -9.42 -25.82 26.88
C ASP A 721 -7.90 -26.04 27.09
N SER A 722 -7.14 -25.04 27.56
CA SER A 722 -5.67 -25.14 27.71
C SER A 722 -5.18 -26.22 28.68
N HIS A 723 -6.01 -26.65 29.62
CA HIS A 723 -5.72 -27.75 30.53
C HIS A 723 -5.65 -29.13 29.85
N LEU A 724 -6.03 -29.22 28.57
CA LEU A 724 -5.94 -30.42 27.74
C LEU A 724 -4.73 -30.42 26.80
N TRP A 725 -4.14 -29.25 26.53
CA TRP A 725 -3.12 -29.07 25.49
C TRP A 725 -1.86 -29.92 25.78
N SER A 726 -1.31 -30.54 24.73
CA SER A 726 0.00 -31.22 24.77
C SER A 726 1.13 -30.35 24.22
N ASP A 727 1.00 -29.01 24.32
CA ASP A 727 1.98 -28.03 23.84
C ASP A 727 3.32 -28.14 24.57
N ASN A 728 3.29 -28.56 25.83
CA ASN A 728 4.45 -28.87 26.65
C ASN A 728 5.23 -30.14 26.23
N GLU A 729 4.69 -30.96 25.32
CA GLU A 729 5.38 -32.15 24.81
C GLU A 729 6.17 -31.89 23.52
N ILE A 730 5.99 -30.74 22.87
CA ILE A 730 6.84 -30.33 21.73
C ILE A 730 8.19 -29.90 22.32
N ALA A 731 9.28 -30.51 21.87
CA ALA A 731 10.60 -30.20 22.37
C ALA A 731 11.00 -28.75 22.00
N GLU A 732 11.36 -27.94 23.01
CA GLU A 732 11.63 -26.49 22.82
C GLU A 732 12.80 -26.22 21.84
N ASP A 733 13.75 -27.14 21.65
CA ASP A 733 14.82 -27.01 20.63
C ASP A 733 14.33 -27.24 19.18
N LYS A 734 13.11 -27.74 19.01
CA LYS A 734 12.42 -27.94 17.73
C LYS A 734 11.42 -26.84 17.41
N ILE A 735 11.15 -25.93 18.35
CA ILE A 735 10.19 -24.84 18.15
C ILE A 735 10.85 -23.72 17.37
N ILE A 736 10.28 -23.42 16.22
CA ILE A 736 10.69 -22.34 15.32
C ILE A 736 10.03 -21.03 15.77
N ARG A 737 8.73 -21.07 16.09
CA ARG A 737 7.94 -19.89 16.49
C ARG A 737 6.67 -20.27 17.26
N LYS A 738 6.16 -19.36 18.09
CA LYS A 738 4.86 -19.44 18.77
C LYS A 738 4.07 -18.16 18.44
N ASP A 739 2.92 -18.27 17.78
CA ASP A 739 2.08 -17.15 17.35
C ASP A 739 0.67 -17.25 17.96
N TRP A 740 0.15 -16.14 18.50
CA TRP A 740 -1.17 -16.05 19.13
C TRP A 740 -2.22 -15.42 18.20
N TRP A 741 -3.43 -15.97 18.19
CA TRP A 741 -4.52 -15.56 17.31
C TRP A 741 -5.81 -15.27 18.09
N HIS A 742 -6.40 -14.09 17.86
CA HIS A 742 -7.76 -13.79 18.32
C HIS A 742 -8.77 -14.14 17.22
N GLN A 743 -9.24 -15.39 17.19
CA GLN A 743 -9.91 -15.99 16.05
C GLN A 743 -11.44 -16.00 16.18
N LEU A 744 -12.18 -15.67 15.12
CA LEU A 744 -13.65 -15.67 15.12
C LEU A 744 -14.24 -17.08 15.19
N CYS A 745 -15.27 -17.26 16.02
CA CYS A 745 -16.02 -18.51 16.14
C CYS A 745 -17.36 -18.51 15.36
N HIS A 746 -17.48 -19.35 14.31
CA HIS A 746 -18.71 -19.52 13.50
C HIS A 746 -19.83 -20.35 14.14
N SER A 747 -20.10 -20.11 15.43
CA SER A 747 -21.29 -20.66 16.09
C SER A 747 -22.59 -20.10 15.49
N TYR A 748 -23.72 -20.80 15.66
CA TYR A 748 -25.03 -20.38 15.15
C TYR A 748 -25.45 -18.95 15.54
N THR A 749 -24.93 -18.42 16.65
CA THR A 749 -25.21 -17.03 17.06
C THR A 749 -24.59 -16.00 16.11
N HIS A 750 -23.51 -16.34 15.40
CA HIS A 750 -22.92 -15.47 14.37
C HIS A 750 -23.90 -15.29 13.19
N TYR A 751 -24.45 -16.38 12.68
CA TYR A 751 -25.43 -16.37 11.58
C TYR A 751 -26.82 -15.88 11.97
N LEU A 752 -27.14 -15.81 13.27
CA LEU A 752 -28.41 -15.27 13.78
C LEU A 752 -28.34 -13.78 14.14
N PHE A 753 -27.23 -13.31 14.73
CA PHE A 753 -27.12 -11.97 15.32
C PHE A 753 -26.08 -11.06 14.66
N VAL A 754 -25.18 -11.58 13.82
CA VAL A 754 -24.18 -10.79 13.10
C VAL A 754 -24.54 -10.68 11.62
N VAL A 755 -24.41 -11.77 10.87
CA VAL A 755 -24.47 -11.76 9.39
C VAL A 755 -25.77 -11.12 8.83
N PRO A 756 -26.99 -11.46 9.29
CA PRO A 756 -28.22 -10.85 8.75
C PRO A 756 -28.41 -9.38 9.13
N TRP A 757 -27.63 -8.88 10.10
CA TRP A 757 -27.78 -7.54 10.65
C TRP A 757 -26.75 -6.54 10.09
N MET A 758 -25.75 -6.99 9.33
CA MET A 758 -24.72 -6.15 8.72
C MET A 758 -25.30 -5.03 7.84
N MET A 759 -26.40 -5.29 7.13
CA MET A 759 -27.12 -4.29 6.31
C MET A 759 -27.64 -3.07 7.11
N PHE A 760 -27.78 -3.19 8.43
CA PHE A 760 -28.22 -2.10 9.31
C PHE A 760 -27.05 -1.32 9.94
N LEU A 761 -25.81 -1.82 9.77
CA LEU A 761 -24.58 -1.21 10.24
C LEU A 761 -23.85 -0.49 9.10
N ASN A 762 -23.69 -1.16 7.96
CA ASN A 762 -22.92 -0.65 6.84
C ASN A 762 -23.52 0.62 6.21
N ALA A 763 -22.65 1.54 5.81
CA ALA A 763 -22.98 2.83 5.21
C ALA A 763 -23.89 3.70 6.11
N LYS A 764 -23.73 3.59 7.44
CA LYS A 764 -24.39 4.44 8.44
C LYS A 764 -23.34 5.25 9.19
N ASN A 765 -23.67 6.49 9.55
CA ASN A 765 -22.80 7.40 10.31
C ASN A 765 -21.37 7.47 9.72
N HIS A 766 -21.26 7.56 8.39
CA HIS A 766 -19.98 7.57 7.66
C HIS A 766 -19.04 6.39 7.97
N THR A 767 -19.59 5.22 8.33
CA THR A 767 -18.85 4.02 8.72
C THR A 767 -19.23 2.80 7.86
N ARG A 768 -18.22 2.01 7.47
CA ARG A 768 -18.35 0.68 6.86
C ARG A 768 -17.49 -0.33 7.61
N PHE A 769 -17.87 -1.61 7.54
CA PHE A 769 -17.17 -2.73 8.16
C PHE A 769 -16.84 -3.75 7.07
N ALA A 770 -15.56 -4.04 6.88
CA ALA A 770 -15.07 -4.92 5.82
C ALA A 770 -14.03 -5.89 6.38
N ALA A 771 -14.43 -7.14 6.62
CA ALA A 771 -13.55 -8.21 7.09
C ALA A 771 -14.21 -9.57 6.81
N SER A 772 -13.45 -10.65 6.95
CA SER A 772 -13.97 -12.01 6.83
C SER A 772 -15.14 -12.31 7.81
N TRP A 773 -15.10 -11.72 9.01
CA TRP A 773 -16.14 -11.89 10.04
C TRP A 773 -17.53 -11.39 9.65
N THR A 774 -17.66 -10.61 8.58
CA THR A 774 -18.95 -10.14 8.07
C THR A 774 -19.82 -11.27 7.48
N LEU A 775 -19.23 -12.42 7.12
CA LEU A 775 -19.94 -13.59 6.58
C LEU A 775 -19.33 -14.94 7.02
N VAL A 776 -18.09 -15.23 6.61
CA VAL A 776 -17.36 -16.47 6.96
C VAL A 776 -15.84 -16.23 6.87
N ASN A 777 -15.06 -16.85 7.76
CA ASN A 777 -13.63 -16.59 7.91
C ASN A 777 -12.80 -17.18 6.76
N ALA A 778 -12.84 -16.50 5.60
CA ALA A 778 -12.08 -16.84 4.41
C ALA A 778 -11.43 -15.59 3.82
N HIS A 779 -10.24 -15.76 3.24
CA HIS A 779 -9.52 -14.69 2.55
C HIS A 779 -10.37 -14.06 1.43
N GLU A 780 -11.13 -14.89 0.69
CA GLU A 780 -12.06 -14.44 -0.34
C GLU A 780 -13.13 -13.48 0.18
N VAL A 781 -13.69 -13.75 1.36
CA VAL A 781 -14.68 -12.86 1.99
C VAL A 781 -14.02 -11.57 2.44
N ALA A 782 -12.79 -11.63 2.97
CA ALA A 782 -12.05 -10.43 3.33
C ALA A 782 -11.84 -9.52 2.10
N VAL A 783 -11.29 -10.05 1.01
CA VAL A 783 -11.11 -9.29 -0.25
C VAL A 783 -12.46 -8.77 -0.77
N MET A 784 -13.45 -9.63 -0.97
CA MET A 784 -14.78 -9.24 -1.47
C MET A 784 -15.48 -8.20 -0.58
N SER A 785 -15.27 -8.25 0.74
CA SER A 785 -15.80 -7.25 1.69
C SER A 785 -15.15 -5.87 1.52
N GLY A 786 -13.86 -5.84 1.18
CA GLY A 786 -13.13 -4.60 0.91
C GLY A 786 -13.60 -3.93 -0.39
N ILE A 787 -13.76 -4.73 -1.44
CA ILE A 787 -14.37 -4.28 -2.70
C ILE A 787 -15.78 -3.72 -2.46
N ALA A 788 -16.60 -4.41 -1.67
CA ALA A 788 -17.96 -3.96 -1.34
C ALA A 788 -17.99 -2.62 -0.60
N ALA A 789 -17.00 -2.35 0.27
CA ALA A 789 -16.86 -1.06 0.94
C ALA A 789 -16.46 0.06 -0.03
N ALA A 790 -15.51 -0.20 -0.93
CA ALA A 790 -15.11 0.76 -1.98
C ALA A 790 -16.29 1.06 -2.95
N VAL A 791 -17.01 0.04 -3.39
CA VAL A 791 -18.17 0.18 -4.29
C VAL A 791 -19.32 0.96 -3.64
N ASP A 792 -19.58 0.76 -2.34
CA ASP A 792 -20.57 1.58 -1.63
C ASP A 792 -20.14 3.05 -1.45
N LEU A 793 -18.82 3.31 -1.39
CA LEU A 793 -18.25 4.66 -1.32
C LEU A 793 -18.33 5.44 -2.64
N GLY A 794 -18.41 4.74 -3.77
CA GLY A 794 -18.50 5.30 -5.13
C GLY A 794 -17.50 4.74 -6.16
N ALA A 795 -16.71 3.72 -5.79
CA ALA A 795 -15.84 3.02 -6.74
C ALA A 795 -16.62 2.10 -7.69
N THR A 796 -16.01 1.73 -8.82
CA THR A 796 -16.53 0.69 -9.71
C THR A 796 -16.13 -0.71 -9.21
N TYR A 797 -17.00 -1.69 -9.45
CA TYR A 797 -16.62 -3.10 -9.32
C TYR A 797 -15.84 -3.50 -10.58
N PRO A 798 -14.69 -4.22 -10.50
CA PRO A 798 -13.84 -4.47 -11.67
C PRO A 798 -14.57 -5.12 -12.85
N GLU A 799 -14.26 -4.67 -14.08
CA GLU A 799 -14.94 -5.13 -15.31
C GLU A 799 -14.75 -6.63 -15.55
N ASP A 800 -13.55 -7.12 -15.32
CA ASP A 800 -13.18 -8.54 -15.44
C ASP A 800 -14.01 -9.41 -14.48
N LEU A 801 -14.08 -9.03 -13.21
CA LEU A 801 -14.87 -9.71 -12.18
C LEU A 801 -16.39 -9.52 -12.36
N GLU A 802 -16.87 -8.47 -13.05
CA GLU A 802 -18.30 -8.35 -13.43
C GLU A 802 -18.67 -9.31 -14.56
N ASN A 803 -17.71 -9.62 -15.44
CA ASN A 803 -17.85 -10.56 -16.54
C ASN A 803 -17.60 -12.02 -16.11
N ASP A 804 -16.80 -12.24 -15.05
CA ASP A 804 -16.74 -13.50 -14.32
C ASP A 804 -18.10 -13.80 -13.68
N LYS A 805 -18.75 -14.84 -14.20
CA LYS A 805 -20.11 -15.22 -13.81
C LYS A 805 -20.24 -15.60 -12.33
N PHE A 806 -19.20 -16.19 -11.73
CA PHE A 806 -19.25 -16.72 -10.38
C PHE A 806 -18.81 -15.66 -9.36
N ALA A 807 -17.73 -14.94 -9.62
CA ALA A 807 -17.30 -13.79 -8.83
C ALA A 807 -18.42 -12.76 -8.74
N PHE A 808 -19.03 -12.39 -9.87
CA PHE A 808 -20.12 -11.43 -9.89
C PHE A 808 -21.36 -11.91 -9.14
N LEU A 809 -21.70 -13.20 -9.23
CA LEU A 809 -22.82 -13.75 -8.44
C LEU A 809 -22.53 -13.65 -6.94
N CYS A 810 -21.33 -14.03 -6.50
CA CYS A 810 -20.91 -13.96 -5.11
C CYS A 810 -20.93 -12.52 -4.59
N PHE A 811 -20.31 -11.58 -5.33
CA PHE A 811 -20.28 -10.16 -4.97
C PHE A 811 -21.69 -9.59 -4.81
N ARG A 812 -22.61 -9.85 -5.75
CA ARG A 812 -23.99 -9.34 -5.66
C ARG A 812 -24.77 -9.88 -4.47
N LEU A 813 -24.62 -11.17 -4.17
CA LEU A 813 -25.29 -11.80 -3.03
C LEU A 813 -24.71 -11.30 -1.71
N TYR A 814 -23.37 -11.17 -1.63
CA TYR A 814 -22.69 -10.55 -0.50
C TYR A 814 -23.13 -9.10 -0.29
N TYR A 815 -23.18 -8.28 -1.34
CA TYR A 815 -23.61 -6.88 -1.27
C TYR A 815 -25.09 -6.73 -0.87
N LEU A 816 -25.96 -7.61 -1.37
CA LEU A 816 -27.36 -7.67 -0.94
C LEU A 816 -27.47 -8.00 0.56
N LEU A 817 -26.73 -9.00 1.04
CA LEU A 817 -26.77 -9.45 2.42
C LEU A 817 -26.17 -8.43 3.40
N THR A 818 -25.05 -7.81 3.04
CA THR A 818 -24.25 -6.97 3.96
C THR A 818 -24.50 -5.47 3.83
N TYR A 819 -25.11 -4.99 2.74
CA TYR A 819 -25.51 -3.58 2.55
C TYR A 819 -27.03 -3.40 2.36
N GLY A 820 -27.79 -4.48 2.18
CA GLY A 820 -29.23 -4.40 1.88
C GLY A 820 -29.53 -3.85 0.48
N LYS A 821 -28.53 -3.86 -0.41
CA LYS A 821 -28.56 -3.21 -1.74
C LYS A 821 -28.34 -4.23 -2.84
N TRP A 822 -29.18 -4.18 -3.88
CA TRP A 822 -28.96 -4.97 -5.09
C TRP A 822 -28.00 -4.23 -6.04
N TYR A 823 -26.77 -4.76 -6.20
CA TYR A 823 -25.81 -4.17 -7.14
C TYR A 823 -26.34 -4.26 -8.58
N ARG A 824 -26.31 -3.11 -9.27
CA ARG A 824 -26.73 -2.93 -10.66
C ARG A 824 -25.51 -3.11 -11.55
N ARG A 825 -25.62 -4.01 -12.54
CA ARG A 825 -24.60 -4.23 -13.59
C ARG A 825 -24.17 -2.90 -14.20
N HIS A 826 -22.87 -2.67 -14.28
CA HIS A 826 -22.29 -1.54 -15.00
C HIS A 826 -21.78 -2.03 -16.36
N TYR A 827 -20.66 -2.76 -16.34
CA TYR A 827 -19.97 -3.25 -17.53
C TYR A 827 -20.79 -4.29 -18.30
N THR A 828 -21.49 -5.18 -17.61
CA THR A 828 -22.35 -6.20 -18.22
C THR A 828 -23.78 -5.71 -18.52
N SER A 829 -24.00 -4.39 -18.49
CA SER A 829 -25.30 -3.81 -18.85
C SER A 829 -25.48 -3.77 -20.37
N LYS A 830 -26.71 -4.01 -20.86
CA LYS A 830 -27.03 -3.94 -22.30
C LYS A 830 -26.69 -2.58 -22.94
N GLN A 831 -26.74 -1.51 -22.15
CA GLN A 831 -26.41 -0.16 -22.61
C GLN A 831 -24.90 0.02 -22.76
N TYR A 832 -24.11 -0.37 -21.75
CA TYR A 832 -22.65 -0.26 -21.79
C TYR A 832 -22.05 -1.08 -22.93
N VAL A 833 -22.45 -2.36 -23.06
CA VAL A 833 -21.98 -3.25 -24.13
C VAL A 833 -22.36 -2.72 -25.53
N LYS A 834 -23.53 -2.10 -25.68
CA LYS A 834 -23.94 -1.48 -26.95
C LYS A 834 -23.10 -0.24 -27.29
N GLN A 835 -22.62 0.49 -26.28
CA GLN A 835 -21.90 1.75 -26.44
C GLN A 835 -20.39 1.57 -26.62
N HIS A 836 -19.77 0.63 -25.89
CA HIS A 836 -18.32 0.45 -25.83
C HIS A 836 -17.84 -0.86 -26.48
N GLY A 837 -18.75 -1.75 -26.88
CA GLY A 837 -18.40 -3.07 -27.41
C GLY A 837 -17.98 -4.05 -26.31
N GLU A 838 -17.10 -4.98 -26.66
CA GLU A 838 -16.52 -5.96 -25.74
C GLU A 838 -15.02 -5.65 -25.56
N THR A 839 -14.64 -5.23 -24.35
CA THR A 839 -13.25 -4.95 -23.96
C THR A 839 -12.47 -6.25 -23.74
N GLU A 840 -11.14 -6.19 -23.66
CA GLU A 840 -10.32 -7.38 -23.38
C GLU A 840 -10.61 -7.94 -21.98
N ALA A 841 -10.69 -7.08 -20.96
CA ALA A 841 -11.10 -7.45 -19.60
C ALA A 841 -12.46 -8.17 -19.57
N ALA A 842 -13.40 -7.78 -20.43
CA ALA A 842 -14.69 -8.46 -20.55
C ALA A 842 -14.60 -9.84 -21.22
N LYS A 843 -13.65 -10.08 -22.13
CA LYS A 843 -13.39 -11.43 -22.70
C LYS A 843 -12.69 -12.31 -21.68
N ASP A 844 -11.65 -11.78 -21.05
CA ASP A 844 -10.86 -12.47 -20.03
C ASP A 844 -11.78 -12.97 -18.91
N GLY A 845 -12.53 -12.06 -18.27
CA GLY A 845 -13.47 -12.40 -17.20
C GLY A 845 -14.49 -13.49 -17.58
N LYS A 846 -14.99 -13.49 -18.82
CA LYS A 846 -15.91 -14.54 -19.32
C LYS A 846 -15.26 -15.92 -19.44
N SER A 847 -13.94 -15.98 -19.65
CA SER A 847 -13.19 -17.22 -19.83
C SER A 847 -12.82 -17.90 -18.51
N TRP A 848 -12.69 -17.14 -17.41
CA TRP A 848 -12.14 -17.62 -16.14
C TRP A 848 -13.09 -18.55 -15.37
N ALA A 849 -14.40 -18.30 -15.41
CA ALA A 849 -15.38 -19.02 -14.58
C ALA A 849 -15.84 -20.34 -15.22
N THR A 850 -15.18 -21.45 -14.86
CA THR A 850 -15.45 -22.78 -15.44
C THR A 850 -16.10 -23.76 -14.44
N GLY A 851 -16.38 -24.99 -14.88
CA GLY A 851 -17.04 -25.99 -14.04
C GLY A 851 -18.52 -25.71 -13.76
N LEU A 852 -19.11 -26.43 -12.79
CA LEU A 852 -20.54 -26.32 -12.51
C LEU A 852 -20.86 -24.97 -11.85
N TYR A 853 -21.84 -24.26 -12.40
CA TYR A 853 -22.17 -22.86 -12.04
C TYR A 853 -21.05 -21.82 -12.23
N GLY A 854 -19.87 -22.21 -12.75
CA GLY A 854 -18.70 -21.33 -12.91
C GLY A 854 -17.74 -21.32 -11.71
N SER A 855 -17.88 -22.25 -10.75
CA SER A 855 -17.14 -22.24 -9.48
C SER A 855 -15.68 -22.73 -9.53
N VAL A 856 -15.14 -22.99 -10.72
CA VAL A 856 -13.74 -23.38 -10.90
C VAL A 856 -13.03 -22.31 -11.69
N TYR A 857 -12.29 -21.46 -10.99
CA TYR A 857 -11.44 -20.44 -11.59
C TYR A 857 -10.35 -21.06 -12.47
N LYS A 858 -10.22 -20.55 -13.70
CA LYS A 858 -9.14 -20.84 -14.65
C LYS A 858 -8.53 -19.58 -15.28
N GLY A 859 -8.69 -18.44 -14.60
CA GLY A 859 -8.01 -17.20 -14.99
C GLY A 859 -6.56 -17.14 -14.50
N PRO A 860 -5.90 -16.00 -14.72
CA PRO A 860 -4.52 -15.79 -14.29
C PRO A 860 -4.42 -15.63 -12.76
N GLY A 861 -3.22 -15.82 -12.21
CA GLY A 861 -3.00 -15.87 -10.75
C GLY A 861 -3.21 -17.25 -10.12
N VAL A 862 -3.42 -18.29 -10.92
CA VAL A 862 -3.36 -19.70 -10.51
C VAL A 862 -2.50 -20.48 -11.51
N SER A 863 -1.56 -21.29 -11.02
CA SER A 863 -0.73 -22.17 -11.85
C SER A 863 -1.47 -23.44 -12.26
N GLU A 864 -1.13 -24.00 -13.42
CA GLU A 864 -1.59 -25.34 -13.82
C GLU A 864 -0.70 -26.47 -13.26
N VAL A 865 0.43 -26.14 -12.62
CA VAL A 865 1.46 -27.11 -12.21
C VAL A 865 1.70 -27.06 -10.69
N GLU A 866 1.50 -28.19 -10.00
CA GLU A 866 1.80 -28.31 -8.57
C GLU A 866 3.29 -28.00 -8.30
N ARG A 867 3.56 -27.23 -7.23
CA ARG A 867 4.90 -26.79 -6.80
C ARG A 867 5.67 -26.05 -7.89
N SER A 868 4.98 -25.20 -8.66
CA SER A 868 5.65 -24.26 -9.57
C SER A 868 6.44 -23.20 -8.78
N ALA A 869 5.92 -22.78 -7.61
CA ALA A 869 6.63 -21.87 -6.70
C ALA A 869 8.00 -22.43 -6.28
N TRP A 870 8.09 -23.71 -5.87
CA TRP A 870 9.37 -24.39 -5.59
C TRP A 870 10.38 -24.28 -6.74
N ARG A 871 9.94 -24.52 -7.98
CA ARG A 871 10.80 -24.47 -9.18
C ARG A 871 11.28 -23.06 -9.52
N GLU A 872 10.54 -22.03 -9.13
CA GLU A 872 10.95 -20.63 -9.23
C GLU A 872 11.88 -20.23 -8.08
N ASP A 873 11.56 -20.66 -6.86
CA ASP A 873 12.31 -20.34 -5.66
C ASP A 873 13.69 -21.00 -5.62
N ILE A 874 13.89 -22.15 -6.29
CA ILE A 874 15.24 -22.66 -6.60
C ILE A 874 16.06 -21.61 -7.37
N LYS A 875 15.47 -20.97 -8.39
CA LYS A 875 16.17 -19.97 -9.24
C LYS A 875 16.46 -18.68 -8.47
N LYS A 876 15.58 -18.32 -7.52
CA LYS A 876 15.76 -17.19 -6.59
C LYS A 876 16.70 -17.51 -5.41
N GLY A 877 17.09 -18.77 -5.24
CA GLY A 877 17.90 -19.24 -4.09
C GLY A 877 17.12 -19.39 -2.77
N TYR A 878 15.78 -19.30 -2.82
CA TYR A 878 14.87 -19.46 -1.69
C TYR A 878 14.58 -20.93 -1.35
N SER A 879 14.71 -21.85 -2.29
CA SER A 879 14.54 -23.30 -2.05
C SER A 879 15.70 -24.13 -2.59
N THR A 880 15.83 -25.36 -2.11
CA THR A 880 16.82 -26.36 -2.56
C THR A 880 16.21 -27.32 -3.58
N GLY A 881 17.02 -28.25 -4.12
CA GLY A 881 16.48 -29.50 -4.67
C GLY A 881 15.87 -30.39 -3.57
N ASN A 882 15.41 -31.60 -3.94
CA ASN A 882 15.00 -32.61 -2.97
C ASN A 882 16.13 -32.89 -1.97
N LEU A 883 15.78 -33.06 -0.70
CA LEU A 883 16.73 -33.38 0.37
C LEU A 883 16.90 -34.91 0.47
N SER A 884 18.09 -35.33 0.92
CA SER A 884 18.55 -36.72 0.94
C SER A 884 18.53 -37.35 2.33
#